data_AF-A0AAU1KIY7-F1
#
_entry.id   AF-A0AAU1KIY7-F1
#
_cell.length_a   1.000
_cell.length_b   1.000
_cell.length_c   1.000
_cell.angle_alpha   90.00
_cell.angle_beta   90.00
_cell.angle_gamma   90.00
#
_symmetry.space_group_name_H-M   'P 1'
#
loop_
_entity.id
_entity.type
_entity.pdbx_description
1 polymer ?
#
loop_
_entity_poly.entity_id
_entity_poly.type
_entity_poly.pdbx_seq_one_letter_code
_entity_poly.pdbx_strand_id
1 'polypeptide(L)'
;MSTSPPTPPSTSSASPCEPPDTPVPASAPGRRRAPRRNAAAAVAAGLALVLALPATALGAPGDLDPAFDGDGRVATDFGGGGYDESRGMVIQADGRIVTVGLTVPAAGGYSDFALARYNTDGSLDPTFNGDGDNDGRITTDLRGGDDVADAVAVQPDGKLVVAGYSADPDGGGAFTVARFNTNGSPDTTFGDGGSGFTTTDFGTGTGPHEAFGLVIQPGGAIVAAGESGTGFAVARYNAADGSPDTTFGDGGKVTTDFAGGSASGYDVALQPSDNKIVVAGRSGYNYPSNESDFALARYNADGSLDTTFDGDGRVTTPFAGADRANGVRIQPDGKIVTAGNSGFDFALARYNPADGSLDGSFDGDGKVTTDFGTNTLDGAADLALQPDGKIVAAGISLADFGVARYNANGSLDSGFATGGKVRTDVSFGYFDTANAVALQSDGKIVVSGNTGDDRGLVRYQVTTPPPPPGVDLAVTKTGPASVSIGDQATYTVTVTNTSTTTTATGVSLADTLTGPGTLLSATPGQGTCTLTATTATCALGTLAPGARTTVRFTAEPRATGTLSDRATVSATQTDPATANNTATAASTVNNARGCTIIGTSGTDTLTGGFGNDVICALSGNDTVRAGYGNDTVHAGPGNDNVDGGFGDDTLIGGPGNDTLTGYYGSDRLDTVDGVSGNDTANGGFNTDTCTTDPGDTRISCP
;
A
#
# COMPACT_ATOMS: atom_id res chain seq x y z
N MET A 1 10.23 -16.53 60.19
CA MET A 1 11.11 -16.54 61.39
C MET A 1 11.89 -15.22 61.38
N SER A 2 12.09 -14.45 62.45
CA SER A 2 11.53 -14.52 63.82
C SER A 2 11.68 -13.16 64.56
N THR A 3 10.64 -12.77 65.32
CA THR A 3 10.66 -11.92 66.57
C THR A 3 11.11 -10.43 66.56
N SER A 4 10.38 -9.63 67.36
CA SER A 4 10.49 -8.15 67.63
C SER A 4 10.97 -7.90 69.10
N PRO A 5 10.72 -6.75 69.81
CA PRO A 5 10.42 -5.32 69.51
C PRO A 5 11.38 -4.34 70.27
N PRO A 6 11.13 -2.99 70.43
CA PRO A 6 10.28 -2.42 71.52
C PRO A 6 9.54 -1.06 71.20
N THR A 7 8.93 -0.40 72.22
CA THR A 7 7.92 0.72 72.19
C THR A 7 8.04 1.63 73.46
N PRO A 8 7.08 2.52 73.90
CA PRO A 8 6.22 3.60 73.33
C PRO A 8 6.49 5.00 74.04
N PRO A 9 5.64 6.10 74.02
CA PRO A 9 4.28 6.30 74.65
C PRO A 9 3.23 7.08 73.76
N SER A 10 1.89 6.89 73.72
CA SER A 10 0.72 7.05 74.67
C SER A 10 0.32 8.53 75.01
N THR A 11 -0.95 9.03 75.19
CA THR A 11 -2.30 8.51 75.63
C THR A 11 -3.53 9.41 75.19
N SER A 12 -4.79 8.89 75.24
CA SER A 12 -6.16 9.44 75.60
C SER A 12 -6.67 10.90 75.29
N SER A 13 -7.99 11.25 75.15
CA SER A 13 -9.30 10.54 74.96
C SER A 13 -10.57 11.47 74.89
N ALA A 14 -11.64 11.04 74.17
CA ALA A 14 -13.12 11.24 74.42
C ALA A 14 -13.88 12.60 74.20
N SER A 15 -15.24 12.52 74.17
CA SER A 15 -16.29 13.55 73.85
C SER A 15 -17.57 13.30 74.74
N PRO A 16 -18.82 13.80 74.52
CA PRO A 16 -19.42 14.92 73.71
C PRO A 16 -20.49 15.80 74.47
N CYS A 17 -21.18 16.77 73.81
CA CYS A 17 -22.57 17.25 74.13
C CYS A 17 -23.18 18.23 73.07
N GLU A 18 -24.45 18.68 73.22
CA GLU A 18 -25.36 19.22 72.16
C GLU A 18 -25.87 20.73 72.34
N PRO A 19 -26.84 21.32 71.57
CA PRO A 19 -26.95 22.78 71.28
C PRO A 19 -28.20 23.47 71.92
N PRO A 20 -28.73 24.64 71.46
CA PRO A 20 -29.68 24.72 70.30
C PRO A 20 -29.83 26.11 69.57
N ASP A 21 -30.94 26.29 68.84
CA ASP A 21 -31.71 27.53 68.49
C ASP A 21 -31.42 28.49 67.30
N THR A 22 -32.52 29.09 66.81
CA THR A 22 -32.72 30.07 65.71
C THR A 22 -33.63 31.22 66.24
N PRO A 23 -33.79 32.46 65.67
CA PRO A 23 -34.08 32.74 64.24
C PRO A 23 -33.69 34.16 63.65
N VAL A 24 -34.27 34.45 62.48
CA VAL A 24 -34.31 35.65 61.58
C VAL A 24 -35.03 36.86 62.26
N PRO A 25 -34.71 38.19 62.07
CA PRO A 25 -35.15 38.95 60.86
C PRO A 25 -34.55 40.33 60.41
N ALA A 26 -34.61 40.56 59.09
CA ALA A 26 -35.14 41.73 58.33
C ALA A 26 -34.63 43.21 58.44
N SER A 27 -34.75 43.90 57.27
CA SER A 27 -34.94 45.37 57.05
C SER A 27 -33.72 46.31 57.19
N ALA A 28 -33.62 47.49 56.56
CA ALA A 28 -34.20 48.06 55.32
C ALA A 28 -33.36 49.33 54.89
N PRO A 29 -33.88 50.39 54.22
CA PRO A 29 -33.78 50.48 52.76
C PRO A 29 -33.09 51.73 52.17
N GLY A 30 -32.37 51.52 51.06
CA GLY A 30 -32.44 52.31 49.82
C GLY A 30 -32.14 53.83 49.77
N ARG A 31 -31.31 54.23 48.81
CA ARG A 31 -31.42 55.54 48.12
C ARG A 31 -31.09 55.40 46.62
N ARG A 32 -31.93 55.98 45.75
CA ARG A 32 -31.74 56.00 44.29
C ARG A 32 -30.82 57.14 43.86
N ARG A 33 -29.89 56.88 42.93
CA ARG A 33 -29.59 57.75 41.78
C ARG A 33 -28.77 56.99 40.71
N ALA A 34 -29.31 56.97 39.49
CA ALA A 34 -28.63 56.56 38.25
C ALA A 34 -27.99 57.83 37.60
N PRO A 35 -27.20 57.80 36.49
CA PRO A 35 -27.22 56.76 35.44
C PRO A 35 -25.91 56.41 34.67
N ARG A 36 -26.09 55.48 33.71
CA ARG A 36 -25.29 55.16 32.48
C ARG A 36 -24.20 54.06 32.56
N ARG A 37 -24.42 53.04 31.68
CA ARG A 37 -23.46 52.24 30.88
C ARG A 37 -22.32 51.54 31.66
N ASN A 38 -22.28 50.21 31.76
CA ASN A 38 -21.92 49.32 30.63
C ASN A 38 -22.18 47.82 30.90
N ALA A 39 -22.18 47.04 29.79
CA ALA A 39 -21.78 45.63 29.65
C ALA A 39 -22.59 44.47 30.31
N ALA A 40 -22.56 43.35 29.59
CA ALA A 40 -22.70 41.94 30.03
C ALA A 40 -23.91 41.55 30.91
N ALA A 41 -24.98 41.12 30.26
CA ALA A 41 -25.85 40.07 30.80
C ALA A 41 -25.52 38.75 30.10
N ALA A 42 -25.04 37.75 30.83
CA ALA A 42 -24.88 36.39 30.32
C ALA A 42 -26.21 35.64 30.40
N VAL A 43 -26.62 34.99 29.32
CA VAL A 43 -27.74 34.05 29.29
C VAL A 43 -27.23 32.75 28.69
N ALA A 44 -27.46 31.64 29.37
CA ALA A 44 -26.97 30.35 28.94
C ALA A 44 -27.75 29.81 27.73
N ALA A 45 -27.03 29.35 26.72
CA ALA A 45 -27.52 28.35 25.78
C ALA A 45 -26.90 27.00 26.19
N GLY A 46 -27.72 25.97 26.35
CA GLY A 46 -27.24 24.66 26.81
C GLY A 46 -26.42 23.96 25.72
N LEU A 47 -25.14 23.69 25.99
CA LEU A 47 -24.31 22.87 25.11
C LEU A 47 -24.69 21.39 25.31
N ALA A 48 -25.62 20.91 24.50
CA ALA A 48 -25.88 19.48 24.38
C ALA A 48 -24.69 18.84 23.66
N LEU A 49 -23.68 18.40 24.44
CA LEU A 49 -22.57 17.62 23.93
C LEU A 49 -23.06 16.22 23.53
N VAL A 50 -23.63 16.13 22.33
CA VAL A 50 -23.72 14.87 21.61
C VAL A 50 -22.28 14.47 21.34
N LEU A 51 -21.79 13.47 22.08
CA LEU A 51 -20.60 12.71 21.71
C LEU A 51 -20.96 11.90 20.45
N ALA A 52 -20.93 12.59 19.31
CA ALA A 52 -20.68 11.93 18.05
C ALA A 52 -19.31 11.26 18.21
N LEU A 53 -19.32 9.93 18.30
CA LEU A 53 -18.12 9.14 18.07
C LEU A 53 -17.50 9.64 16.76
N PRO A 54 -16.17 9.78 16.67
CA PRO A 54 -15.55 10.08 15.38
C PRO A 54 -16.03 8.99 14.41
N ALA A 55 -16.67 9.40 13.31
CA ALA A 55 -16.95 8.47 12.23
C ALA A 55 -15.60 7.88 11.82
N THR A 56 -15.43 6.58 11.98
CA THR A 56 -14.19 5.91 11.63
C THR A 56 -13.89 6.22 10.18
N ALA A 57 -12.71 6.81 9.92
CA ALA A 57 -12.28 7.07 8.56
C ALA A 57 -12.22 5.71 7.86
N LEU A 58 -13.11 5.49 6.89
CA LEU A 58 -13.22 4.20 6.23
C LEU A 58 -11.98 4.04 5.34
N GLY A 59 -11.13 3.08 5.70
CA GLY A 59 -9.80 2.93 5.12
C GLY A 59 -9.80 2.71 3.61
N ALA A 60 -8.79 3.28 2.95
CA ALA A 60 -8.46 2.97 1.56
C ALA A 60 -7.95 1.51 1.44
N PRO A 61 -7.90 0.92 0.23
CA PRO A 61 -7.32 -0.41 0.06
C PRO A 61 -5.87 -0.46 0.58
N GLY A 62 -5.58 -1.39 1.49
CA GLY A 62 -4.29 -1.50 2.18
C GLY A 62 -4.20 -0.76 3.52
N ASP A 63 -5.21 0.04 3.89
CA ASP A 63 -5.40 0.42 5.29
C ASP A 63 -5.94 -0.78 6.10
N LEU A 64 -5.73 -0.74 7.41
CA LEU A 64 -6.30 -1.69 8.36
C LEU A 64 -7.84 -1.61 8.39
N ASP A 65 -8.51 -2.74 8.65
CA ASP A 65 -9.97 -2.79 8.75
C ASP A 65 -10.48 -2.72 10.19
N PRO A 66 -10.99 -1.57 10.68
CA PRO A 66 -11.50 -1.44 12.05
C PRO A 66 -12.78 -2.25 12.33
N ALA A 67 -13.34 -2.96 11.34
CA ALA A 67 -14.35 -4.00 11.55
C ALA A 67 -13.74 -5.39 11.87
N PHE A 68 -12.44 -5.45 12.14
CA PHE A 68 -11.70 -6.62 12.64
C PHE A 68 -11.10 -6.26 14.01
N ASP A 69 -11.64 -6.86 15.08
CA ASP A 69 -11.41 -6.62 16.53
C ASP A 69 -11.40 -5.15 17.03
N GLY A 70 -11.71 -4.18 16.15
CA GLY A 70 -11.86 -2.77 16.44
C GLY A 70 -10.82 -1.86 15.79
N ASP A 71 -9.64 -2.38 15.44
CA ASP A 71 -8.53 -1.60 14.84
C ASP A 71 -7.84 -2.26 13.63
N GLY A 72 -8.20 -3.50 13.28
CA GLY A 72 -7.60 -4.28 12.20
C GLY A 72 -6.63 -5.37 12.63
N ARG A 73 -6.35 -5.52 13.93
CA ARG A 73 -5.31 -6.39 14.48
C ARG A 73 -5.88 -7.33 15.54
N VAL A 74 -5.24 -8.49 15.73
CA VAL A 74 -5.46 -9.41 16.86
C VAL A 74 -4.11 -9.95 17.28
N ALA A 75 -3.84 -9.96 18.59
CA ALA A 75 -2.77 -10.74 19.21
C ALA A 75 -3.40 -11.93 19.96
N THR A 76 -2.81 -13.12 19.88
CA THR A 76 -3.33 -14.33 20.54
C THR A 76 -2.21 -15.11 21.23
N ASP A 77 -2.04 -14.83 22.52
CA ASP A 77 -1.45 -15.70 23.55
C ASP A 77 -2.15 -17.07 23.54
N PHE A 78 -1.42 -18.18 23.58
CA PHE A 78 -1.95 -19.53 23.83
C PHE A 78 -1.82 -19.95 25.31
N GLY A 79 -1.18 -19.12 26.13
CA GLY A 79 -0.99 -19.32 27.56
C GLY A 79 0.39 -19.90 27.89
N GLY A 80 0.69 -19.96 29.18
CA GLY A 80 2.01 -20.39 29.66
C GLY A 80 3.10 -19.33 29.53
N GLY A 81 2.97 -18.37 28.62
CA GLY A 81 3.81 -17.16 28.51
C GLY A 81 5.17 -17.39 27.83
N GLY A 82 5.22 -18.33 26.88
CA GLY A 82 6.37 -18.54 25.99
C GLY A 82 6.08 -17.98 24.60
N TYR A 83 6.40 -18.72 23.53
CA TYR A 83 6.35 -18.22 22.15
C TYR A 83 5.32 -18.94 21.28
N ASP A 84 4.43 -18.18 20.64
CA ASP A 84 3.34 -18.68 19.80
C ASP A 84 3.45 -18.16 18.36
N GLU A 85 3.44 -19.07 17.39
CA GLU A 85 3.63 -18.73 15.96
C GLU A 85 2.44 -19.27 15.15
N SER A 86 1.87 -18.45 14.27
CA SER A 86 1.02 -18.92 13.17
C SER A 86 1.87 -19.13 11.93
N ARG A 87 1.78 -20.30 11.29
CA ARG A 87 2.46 -20.60 10.00
C ARG A 87 1.50 -20.78 8.84
N GLY A 88 0.45 -21.57 9.04
CA GLY A 88 -0.56 -21.85 8.01
C GLY A 88 -1.91 -21.20 8.33
N MET A 89 -2.67 -20.85 7.30
CA MET A 89 -4.00 -20.28 7.46
C MET A 89 -4.96 -20.71 6.35
N VAL A 90 -6.24 -20.93 6.70
CA VAL A 90 -7.31 -21.17 5.72
C VAL A 90 -8.60 -20.46 6.13
N ILE A 91 -9.34 -19.98 5.14
CA ILE A 91 -10.68 -19.41 5.32
C ILE A 91 -11.72 -20.51 5.09
N GLN A 92 -12.58 -20.76 6.08
CA GLN A 92 -13.68 -21.72 5.95
C GLN A 92 -14.82 -21.14 5.09
N ALA A 93 -15.69 -22.00 4.54
CA ALA A 93 -16.75 -21.59 3.61
C ALA A 93 -17.84 -20.66 4.21
N ASP A 94 -17.86 -20.47 5.53
CA ASP A 94 -18.70 -19.52 6.26
C ASP A 94 -17.99 -18.18 6.58
N GLY A 95 -16.72 -18.03 6.17
CA GLY A 95 -15.89 -16.85 6.37
C GLY A 95 -15.04 -16.86 7.64
N ARG A 96 -15.15 -17.89 8.49
CA ARG A 96 -14.25 -18.08 9.65
C ARG A 96 -12.80 -18.26 9.20
N ILE A 97 -11.87 -17.83 10.04
CA ILE A 97 -10.43 -17.94 9.81
C ILE A 97 -9.90 -19.04 10.73
N VAL A 98 -9.17 -20.01 10.19
CA VAL A 98 -8.42 -21.01 10.97
C VAL A 98 -6.93 -20.79 10.74
N THR A 99 -6.16 -20.63 11.82
CA THR A 99 -4.70 -20.61 11.77
C THR A 99 -4.11 -21.85 12.45
N VAL A 100 -2.95 -22.29 11.95
CA VAL A 100 -2.17 -23.41 12.50
C VAL A 100 -0.71 -23.00 12.64
N GLY A 101 0.00 -23.66 13.54
CA GLY A 101 1.36 -23.31 13.90
C GLY A 101 1.80 -24.08 15.15
N LEU A 102 2.67 -23.47 15.93
CA LEU A 102 3.19 -24.02 17.19
C LEU A 102 2.89 -23.10 18.39
N THR A 103 3.07 -23.65 19.59
CA THR A 103 3.20 -22.94 20.88
C THR A 103 4.38 -23.53 21.64
N VAL A 104 5.10 -22.72 22.42
CA VAL A 104 6.26 -23.15 23.22
C VAL A 104 6.09 -22.73 24.69
N PRO A 105 6.11 -23.65 25.67
CA PRO A 105 5.99 -23.29 27.09
C PRO A 105 7.19 -22.47 27.64
N ALA A 106 6.91 -21.39 28.38
CA ALA A 106 7.90 -20.46 28.95
C ALA A 106 9.00 -21.10 29.83
N ALA A 107 8.75 -22.30 30.38
CA ALA A 107 9.70 -23.00 31.22
C ALA A 107 10.89 -23.60 30.43
N GLY A 108 10.80 -23.61 29.10
CA GLY A 108 11.53 -24.54 28.25
C GLY A 108 10.81 -25.89 28.23
N GLY A 109 10.50 -26.36 27.03
CA GLY A 109 9.78 -27.61 26.75
C GLY A 109 9.82 -27.87 25.26
N TYR A 110 9.11 -28.91 24.82
CA TYR A 110 8.83 -29.11 23.41
C TYR A 110 7.74 -28.15 22.93
N SER A 111 7.69 -27.95 21.62
CA SER A 111 6.59 -27.27 20.92
C SER A 111 5.40 -28.20 20.70
N ASP A 112 4.17 -27.70 20.86
CA ASP A 112 2.93 -28.45 20.58
C ASP A 112 2.26 -27.94 19.28
N PHE A 113 1.55 -28.82 18.54
CA PHE A 113 0.63 -28.39 17.48
C PHE A 113 -0.41 -27.44 18.08
N ALA A 114 -0.53 -26.23 17.54
CA ALA A 114 -1.47 -25.24 18.05
C ALA A 114 -2.33 -24.64 16.93
N LEU A 115 -3.66 -24.74 17.09
CA LEU A 115 -4.67 -24.25 16.17
C LEU A 115 -5.51 -23.16 16.84
N ALA A 116 -5.90 -22.12 16.11
CA ALA A 116 -6.92 -21.17 16.56
C ALA A 116 -7.99 -21.02 15.49
N ARG A 117 -9.25 -20.79 15.91
CA ARG A 117 -10.32 -20.36 15.01
C ARG A 117 -10.90 -19.02 15.44
N TYR A 118 -11.02 -18.13 14.47
CA TYR A 118 -11.59 -16.80 14.62
C TYR A 118 -12.87 -16.67 13.79
N ASN A 119 -13.81 -15.89 14.30
CA ASN A 119 -15.00 -15.44 13.59
C ASN A 119 -14.63 -14.49 12.44
N THR A 120 -15.61 -14.14 11.61
CA THR A 120 -15.45 -13.18 10.50
C THR A 120 -15.02 -11.78 10.93
N ASP A 121 -15.06 -11.45 12.23
CA ASP A 121 -14.67 -10.15 12.80
C ASP A 121 -13.35 -10.19 13.59
N GLY A 122 -12.62 -11.31 13.56
CA GLY A 122 -11.32 -11.45 14.25
C GLY A 122 -11.43 -11.90 15.70
N SER A 123 -12.61 -11.88 16.31
CA SER A 123 -12.81 -12.47 17.64
C SER A 123 -12.62 -13.99 17.60
N LEU A 124 -12.03 -14.59 18.64
CA LEU A 124 -11.93 -16.06 18.76
C LEU A 124 -13.33 -16.72 18.78
N ASP A 125 -13.43 -17.91 18.20
CA ASP A 125 -14.68 -18.68 18.11
C ASP A 125 -14.81 -19.72 19.23
N PRO A 126 -15.59 -19.47 20.30
CA PRO A 126 -15.75 -20.38 21.43
C PRO A 126 -16.46 -21.70 21.08
N THR A 127 -16.90 -21.89 19.82
CA THR A 127 -17.42 -23.17 19.31
C THR A 127 -16.34 -24.09 18.72
N PHE A 128 -15.09 -23.64 18.71
CA PHE A 128 -13.91 -24.46 18.44
C PHE A 128 -13.30 -24.89 19.80
N ASN A 129 -13.92 -25.90 20.42
CA ASN A 129 -13.74 -26.29 21.82
C ASN A 129 -13.46 -27.80 21.97
N GLY A 130 -12.47 -28.30 21.23
CA GLY A 130 -12.12 -29.72 21.15
C GLY A 130 -11.64 -30.34 22.46
N ASP A 131 -11.05 -29.51 23.32
CA ASP A 131 -10.59 -29.74 24.69
C ASP A 131 -11.68 -29.45 25.74
N GLY A 132 -12.46 -28.37 25.53
CA GLY A 132 -13.69 -28.05 26.24
C GLY A 132 -13.67 -26.78 27.09
N ASP A 133 -12.62 -25.94 27.04
CA ASP A 133 -12.58 -24.65 27.77
C ASP A 133 -13.44 -23.56 27.12
N ASN A 134 -13.69 -23.66 25.81
CA ASN A 134 -14.47 -22.74 24.97
C ASN A 134 -13.77 -21.39 24.71
N ASP A 135 -12.45 -21.35 24.59
CA ASP A 135 -11.73 -20.12 24.23
C ASP A 135 -11.38 -19.97 22.73
N GLY A 136 -11.50 -21.03 21.93
CA GLY A 136 -11.30 -20.99 20.47
C GLY A 136 -9.89 -21.36 20.00
N ARG A 137 -8.99 -21.69 20.93
CA ARG A 137 -7.68 -22.30 20.68
C ARG A 137 -7.77 -23.83 20.86
N ILE A 138 -6.76 -24.55 20.38
CA ILE A 138 -6.53 -25.98 20.61
C ILE A 138 -5.02 -26.18 20.64
N THR A 139 -4.50 -26.92 21.63
CA THR A 139 -3.15 -27.49 21.60
C THR A 139 -3.20 -29.01 21.49
N THR A 140 -2.19 -29.65 20.90
CA THR A 140 -2.14 -31.11 20.75
C THR A 140 -0.69 -31.60 20.67
N ASP A 141 -0.29 -32.34 21.71
CA ASP A 141 0.83 -33.28 21.69
C ASP A 141 0.44 -34.51 20.82
N LEU A 142 1.28 -34.82 19.82
CA LEU A 142 1.15 -35.99 18.94
C LEU A 142 2.09 -37.13 19.36
N ARG A 143 3.33 -36.80 19.78
CA ARG A 143 4.43 -37.77 20.01
C ARG A 143 5.31 -37.50 21.23
N GLY A 144 5.08 -36.41 21.96
CA GLY A 144 5.73 -36.02 23.20
C GLY A 144 7.07 -35.28 23.04
N GLY A 145 7.56 -35.14 21.80
CA GLY A 145 8.65 -34.23 21.43
C GLY A 145 8.10 -32.99 20.73
N ASP A 146 8.91 -32.32 19.92
CA ASP A 146 8.50 -31.14 19.16
C ASP A 146 7.48 -31.49 18.05
N ASP A 147 6.35 -30.78 18.04
CA ASP A 147 5.27 -30.89 17.08
C ASP A 147 4.95 -29.50 16.50
N VAL A 148 5.06 -29.33 15.17
CA VAL A 148 4.87 -28.03 14.48
C VAL A 148 3.98 -28.18 13.24
N ALA A 149 2.95 -27.33 13.13
CA ALA A 149 2.00 -27.34 12.02
C ALA A 149 2.23 -26.19 11.03
N ASP A 150 2.63 -26.49 9.81
CA ASP A 150 2.99 -25.48 8.80
C ASP A 150 1.83 -25.15 7.84
N ALA A 151 1.00 -26.14 7.47
CA ALA A 151 -0.09 -25.97 6.51
C ALA A 151 -1.42 -26.55 6.98
N VAL A 152 -2.53 -25.98 6.48
CA VAL A 152 -3.90 -26.41 6.77
C VAL A 152 -4.82 -26.30 5.54
N ALA A 153 -5.70 -27.29 5.35
CA ALA A 153 -6.80 -27.21 4.38
C ALA A 153 -8.09 -27.80 4.95
N VAL A 154 -9.24 -27.36 4.40
CA VAL A 154 -10.57 -27.82 4.81
C VAL A 154 -11.06 -28.93 3.86
N GLN A 155 -11.41 -30.10 4.39
CA GLN A 155 -12.08 -31.15 3.61
C GLN A 155 -13.56 -30.79 3.35
N PRO A 156 -14.23 -31.37 2.32
CA PRO A 156 -15.61 -31.03 1.97
C PRO A 156 -16.68 -31.31 3.04
N ASP A 157 -16.35 -32.04 4.11
CA ASP A 157 -17.20 -32.27 5.29
C ASP A 157 -16.97 -31.24 6.42
N GLY A 158 -16.04 -30.30 6.23
CA GLY A 158 -15.66 -29.26 7.19
C GLY A 158 -14.51 -29.64 8.12
N LYS A 159 -13.97 -30.87 8.05
CA LYS A 159 -12.79 -31.27 8.83
C LYS A 159 -11.55 -30.50 8.39
N LEU A 160 -10.61 -30.31 9.31
CA LEU A 160 -9.34 -29.64 9.08
C LEU A 160 -8.25 -30.71 8.92
N VAL A 161 -7.56 -30.72 7.79
CA VAL A 161 -6.33 -31.50 7.59
C VAL A 161 -5.16 -30.55 7.75
N VAL A 162 -4.16 -30.98 8.52
CA VAL A 162 -2.99 -30.17 8.91
C VAL A 162 -1.73 -30.97 8.58
N ALA A 163 -0.68 -30.30 8.09
CA ALA A 163 0.61 -30.92 7.80
C ALA A 163 1.76 -30.15 8.46
N GLY A 164 2.84 -30.86 8.75
CA GLY A 164 4.07 -30.30 9.29
C GLY A 164 5.03 -31.37 9.83
N TYR A 165 5.57 -31.12 11.02
CA TYR A 165 6.60 -31.89 11.71
C TYR A 165 6.05 -32.53 13.00
N SER A 166 6.47 -33.75 13.33
CA SER A 166 6.30 -34.33 14.68
C SER A 166 7.53 -35.09 15.13
N ALA A 167 7.82 -35.15 16.44
CA ALA A 167 8.99 -35.86 16.98
C ALA A 167 8.70 -36.59 18.31
N ASP A 168 9.45 -37.67 18.56
CA ASP A 168 9.52 -38.26 19.92
C ASP A 168 10.59 -37.48 20.75
N PRO A 169 10.55 -37.49 22.10
CA PRO A 169 11.46 -36.70 22.96
C PRO A 169 12.97 -36.85 22.67
N ASP A 170 13.41 -38.06 22.36
CA ASP A 170 14.79 -38.44 22.00
C ASP A 170 14.90 -38.81 20.50
N GLY A 171 13.88 -38.49 19.70
CA GLY A 171 13.65 -39.01 18.36
C GLY A 171 14.14 -38.12 17.22
N GLY A 172 13.85 -38.57 16.00
CA GLY A 172 13.91 -37.75 14.80
C GLY A 172 12.52 -37.25 14.41
N GLY A 173 12.48 -36.06 13.80
CA GLY A 173 11.28 -35.51 13.18
C GLY A 173 10.73 -36.43 12.09
N ALA A 174 9.42 -36.41 11.90
CA ALA A 174 8.71 -37.11 10.83
C ALA A 174 7.80 -36.16 10.05
N PHE A 175 7.75 -36.38 8.74
CA PHE A 175 6.79 -35.77 7.84
C PHE A 175 5.38 -36.21 8.26
N THR A 176 4.56 -35.28 8.72
CA THR A 176 3.31 -35.58 9.47
C THR A 176 2.10 -34.94 8.83
N VAL A 177 0.98 -35.67 8.81
CA VAL A 177 -0.34 -35.16 8.47
C VAL A 177 -1.33 -35.58 9.55
N ALA A 178 -2.01 -34.61 10.17
CA ALA A 178 -3.05 -34.80 11.17
C ALA A 178 -4.43 -34.39 10.64
N ARG A 179 -5.51 -34.87 11.27
CA ARG A 179 -6.88 -34.41 11.01
C ARG A 179 -7.64 -34.08 12.28
N PHE A 180 -8.36 -32.97 12.24
CA PHE A 180 -9.20 -32.46 13.32
C PHE A 180 -10.66 -32.31 12.86
N ASN A 181 -11.59 -32.52 13.78
CA ASN A 181 -13.02 -32.35 13.58
C ASN A 181 -13.40 -30.86 13.48
N THR A 182 -14.65 -30.58 13.09
CA THR A 182 -15.19 -29.20 12.96
C THR A 182 -15.20 -28.38 14.26
N ASN A 183 -14.96 -28.99 15.41
CA ASN A 183 -14.80 -28.32 16.72
C ASN A 183 -13.33 -28.25 17.20
N GLY A 184 -12.36 -28.69 16.39
CA GLY A 184 -10.94 -28.69 16.76
C GLY A 184 -10.44 -29.94 17.50
N SER A 185 -11.31 -30.89 17.89
CA SER A 185 -10.85 -32.15 18.49
C SER A 185 -10.16 -33.07 17.48
N PRO A 186 -9.06 -33.77 17.82
CA PRO A 186 -8.41 -34.75 16.94
C PRO A 186 -9.38 -35.82 16.43
N ASP A 187 -9.29 -36.15 15.15
CA ASP A 187 -10.17 -37.11 14.50
C ASP A 187 -9.62 -38.54 14.57
N THR A 188 -9.98 -39.26 15.61
CA THR A 188 -9.63 -40.69 15.83
C THR A 188 -10.15 -41.67 14.75
N THR A 189 -10.80 -41.20 13.68
CA THR A 189 -11.05 -41.99 12.46
C THR A 189 -9.94 -41.84 11.40
N PHE A 190 -8.92 -41.03 11.66
CA PHE A 190 -7.75 -40.80 10.83
C PHE A 190 -6.47 -41.32 11.51
N GLY A 191 -5.49 -41.75 10.73
CA GLY A 191 -4.19 -42.17 11.22
C GLY A 191 -4.13 -43.58 11.81
N ASP A 192 -2.92 -44.09 11.98
CA ASP A 192 -2.68 -45.46 12.42
C ASP A 192 -3.22 -45.72 13.83
N GLY A 193 -4.08 -46.73 13.96
CA GLY A 193 -4.69 -47.11 15.24
C GLY A 193 -5.72 -46.11 15.79
N GLY A 194 -6.08 -45.06 15.04
CA GLY A 194 -6.96 -43.98 15.50
C GLY A 194 -6.24 -42.88 16.28
N SER A 195 -4.96 -42.67 15.99
CA SER A 195 -4.10 -41.58 16.53
C SER A 195 -4.59 -40.17 16.21
N GLY A 196 -5.35 -39.98 15.12
CA GLY A 196 -5.64 -38.67 14.53
C GLY A 196 -4.59 -38.17 13.54
N PHE A 197 -3.47 -38.89 13.36
CA PHE A 197 -2.36 -38.48 12.48
C PHE A 197 -1.60 -39.65 11.84
N THR A 198 -1.00 -39.38 10.68
CA THR A 198 -0.14 -40.31 9.93
C THR A 198 1.24 -39.68 9.79
N THR A 199 2.29 -40.46 10.06
CA THR A 199 3.69 -40.11 9.78
C THR A 199 4.20 -40.90 8.58
N THR A 200 5.06 -40.30 7.76
CA THR A 200 5.59 -40.93 6.54
C THR A 200 7.10 -40.97 6.53
N ASP A 201 7.68 -42.17 6.65
CA ASP A 201 9.10 -42.41 6.36
C ASP A 201 9.32 -42.51 4.84
N PHE A 202 10.15 -41.63 4.30
CA PHE A 202 10.55 -41.66 2.90
C PHE A 202 11.69 -42.65 2.62
N GLY A 203 12.44 -43.10 3.64
CA GLY A 203 13.49 -44.13 3.56
C GLY A 203 14.89 -43.58 3.30
N THR A 204 15.10 -42.27 3.37
CA THR A 204 16.39 -41.60 3.08
C THR A 204 17.43 -41.73 4.20
N GLY A 205 17.04 -42.19 5.39
CA GLY A 205 17.88 -42.14 6.58
C GLY A 205 18.02 -40.71 7.13
N THR A 206 19.03 -40.49 7.98
CA THR A 206 19.19 -39.27 8.79
C THR A 206 19.12 -37.97 7.99
N GLY A 207 18.05 -37.21 8.19
CA GLY A 207 17.82 -35.87 7.68
C GLY A 207 16.55 -35.27 8.32
N PRO A 208 16.20 -34.03 7.98
CA PRO A 208 14.87 -33.48 8.30
C PRO A 208 13.80 -34.20 7.48
N HIS A 209 12.60 -34.31 8.07
CA HIS A 209 11.39 -34.83 7.47
C HIS A 209 10.22 -33.94 7.95
N GLU A 210 9.73 -33.06 7.09
CA GLU A 210 8.82 -31.96 7.46
C GLU A 210 7.92 -31.61 6.27
N ALA A 211 6.64 -31.30 6.53
CA ALA A 211 5.59 -31.20 5.52
C ALA A 211 4.98 -29.79 5.44
N PHE A 212 5.74 -28.86 4.84
CA PHE A 212 5.45 -27.43 4.80
C PHE A 212 4.15 -27.02 4.08
N GLY A 213 3.65 -27.80 3.12
CA GLY A 213 2.48 -27.44 2.29
C GLY A 213 1.51 -28.60 2.07
N LEU A 214 0.20 -28.32 1.94
CA LEU A 214 -0.80 -29.36 1.64
C LEU A 214 -2.01 -28.87 0.82
N VAL A 215 -2.56 -29.76 0.00
CA VAL A 215 -3.75 -29.53 -0.85
C VAL A 215 -4.66 -30.75 -0.91
N ILE A 216 -5.96 -30.50 -1.10
CA ILE A 216 -6.99 -31.53 -1.28
C ILE A 216 -7.30 -31.67 -2.78
N GLN A 217 -7.03 -32.84 -3.37
CA GLN A 217 -7.33 -33.11 -4.78
C GLN A 217 -8.85 -33.27 -5.04
N PRO A 218 -9.33 -33.03 -6.26
CA PRO A 218 -10.67 -33.43 -6.69
C PRO A 218 -10.89 -34.93 -6.43
N GLY A 219 -11.87 -35.28 -5.59
CA GLY A 219 -12.06 -36.63 -5.05
C GLY A 219 -11.68 -36.78 -3.57
N GLY A 220 -11.04 -35.78 -2.97
CA GLY A 220 -10.79 -35.66 -1.53
C GLY A 220 -9.43 -36.16 -1.04
N ALA A 221 -8.62 -36.77 -1.90
CA ALA A 221 -7.29 -37.26 -1.54
C ALA A 221 -6.37 -36.11 -1.10
N ILE A 222 -5.61 -36.32 -0.03
CA ILE A 222 -4.75 -35.31 0.58
C ILE A 222 -3.36 -35.45 -0.02
N VAL A 223 -2.82 -34.40 -0.64
CA VAL A 223 -1.41 -34.34 -1.05
C VAL A 223 -0.69 -33.34 -0.15
N ALA A 224 0.40 -33.78 0.47
CA ALA A 224 1.31 -32.93 1.23
C ALA A 224 2.69 -32.91 0.56
N ALA A 225 3.37 -31.78 0.65
CA ALA A 225 4.71 -31.56 0.13
C ALA A 225 5.63 -30.94 1.19
N GLY A 226 6.94 -31.16 1.04
CA GLY A 226 7.92 -30.78 2.05
C GLY A 226 9.35 -31.14 1.67
N GLU A 227 10.16 -31.48 2.68
CA GLU A 227 11.52 -32.00 2.50
C GLU A 227 11.72 -33.37 3.16
N SER A 228 12.61 -34.18 2.57
CA SER A 228 13.13 -35.40 3.18
C SER A 228 14.59 -35.61 2.79
N GLY A 229 15.49 -35.33 3.72
CA GLY A 229 16.93 -35.48 3.50
C GLY A 229 17.53 -34.45 2.52
N THR A 230 17.45 -34.71 1.22
CA THR A 230 18.11 -33.90 0.17
C THR A 230 17.20 -33.44 -0.97
N GLY A 231 15.95 -33.90 -1.04
CA GLY A 231 15.04 -33.60 -2.14
C GLY A 231 13.64 -33.18 -1.69
N PHE A 232 12.86 -32.68 -2.65
CA PHE A 232 11.43 -32.43 -2.47
C PHE A 232 10.75 -33.75 -2.08
N ALA A 233 10.02 -33.74 -0.98
CA ALA A 233 9.20 -34.86 -0.53
C ALA A 233 7.74 -34.58 -0.88
N VAL A 234 7.04 -35.55 -1.46
CA VAL A 234 5.60 -35.47 -1.75
C VAL A 234 4.93 -36.78 -1.35
N ALA A 235 3.86 -36.72 -0.56
CA ALA A 235 3.07 -37.88 -0.17
C ALA A 235 1.58 -37.65 -0.45
N ARG A 236 0.85 -38.73 -0.77
CA ARG A 236 -0.61 -38.73 -0.93
C ARG A 236 -1.28 -39.72 0.01
N TYR A 237 -2.38 -39.28 0.62
CA TYR A 237 -3.13 -40.02 1.63
C TYR A 237 -4.62 -40.13 1.24
N ASN A 238 -5.23 -41.24 1.66
CA ASN A 238 -6.63 -41.53 1.44
C ASN A 238 -7.53 -40.60 2.25
N ALA A 239 -8.53 -40.01 1.57
CA ALA A 239 -9.44 -39.01 2.13
C ALA A 239 -10.21 -39.48 3.39
N ALA A 240 -10.43 -40.79 3.52
CA ALA A 240 -11.27 -41.39 4.55
C ALA A 240 -10.54 -41.58 5.88
N ASP A 241 -9.34 -42.17 5.85
CA ASP A 241 -8.63 -42.70 7.01
C ASP A 241 -7.17 -42.21 7.15
N GLY A 242 -6.64 -41.46 6.18
CA GLY A 242 -5.27 -40.97 6.20
C GLY A 242 -4.21 -41.99 5.82
N SER A 243 -4.58 -43.22 5.48
CA SER A 243 -3.62 -44.23 5.01
C SER A 243 -2.93 -43.78 3.71
N PRO A 244 -1.63 -44.09 3.50
CA PRO A 244 -0.94 -43.75 2.26
C PRO A 244 -1.63 -44.35 1.02
N ASP A 245 -1.84 -43.53 -0.01
CA ASP A 245 -2.43 -43.97 -1.27
C ASP A 245 -1.39 -44.69 -2.13
N THR A 246 -1.33 -46.01 -1.99
CA THR A 246 -0.43 -46.89 -2.77
C THR A 246 -0.57 -46.82 -4.30
N THR A 247 -1.50 -46.04 -4.87
CA THR A 247 -1.57 -45.73 -6.30
C THR A 247 -0.73 -44.51 -6.72
N PHE A 248 -0.12 -43.79 -5.76
CA PHE A 248 0.73 -42.62 -5.97
C PHE A 248 2.20 -42.96 -5.76
N GLY A 249 3.06 -42.69 -6.76
CA GLY A 249 4.51 -42.86 -6.66
C GLY A 249 4.94 -44.28 -6.24
N ASP A 250 5.88 -44.36 -5.29
CA ASP A 250 6.29 -45.61 -4.66
C ASP A 250 5.55 -45.80 -3.33
N GLY A 251 4.35 -46.41 -3.40
CA GLY A 251 3.58 -46.80 -2.21
C GLY A 251 2.92 -45.65 -1.44
N GLY A 252 2.65 -44.51 -2.09
CA GLY A 252 2.05 -43.32 -1.49
C GLY A 252 2.96 -42.10 -1.44
N LYS A 253 4.19 -42.20 -1.93
CA LYS A 253 5.24 -41.16 -1.80
C LYS A 253 6.15 -41.03 -3.01
N VAL A 254 6.77 -39.86 -3.14
CA VAL A 254 7.74 -39.48 -4.17
C VAL A 254 8.83 -38.64 -3.54
N THR A 255 10.09 -38.88 -3.91
CA THR A 255 11.22 -37.97 -3.65
C THR A 255 11.75 -37.42 -4.96
N THR A 256 12.12 -36.14 -5.01
CA THR A 256 12.69 -35.49 -6.20
C THR A 256 13.94 -34.70 -5.84
N ASP A 257 15.08 -35.25 -6.21
CA ASP A 257 16.36 -34.56 -6.13
C ASP A 257 16.50 -33.51 -7.25
N PHE A 258 17.24 -32.45 -6.95
CA PHE A 258 17.67 -31.43 -7.90
C PHE A 258 19.19 -31.49 -8.10
N ALA A 259 19.69 -30.81 -9.13
CA ALA A 259 21.13 -30.69 -9.32
C ALA A 259 21.76 -29.75 -8.27
N GLY A 260 23.01 -30.01 -7.91
CA GLY A 260 23.89 -29.01 -7.32
C GLY A 260 23.85 -28.84 -5.80
N GLY A 261 22.91 -29.41 -5.05
CA GLY A 261 22.84 -29.29 -3.59
C GLY A 261 21.59 -29.97 -3.02
N SER A 262 21.21 -29.68 -1.77
CA SER A 262 19.90 -30.12 -1.27
C SER A 262 18.76 -29.23 -1.79
N ALA A 263 17.56 -29.81 -1.81
CA ALA A 263 16.33 -29.16 -2.25
C ALA A 263 15.18 -29.48 -1.28
N SER A 264 14.24 -28.54 -1.20
CA SER A 264 13.14 -28.53 -0.24
C SER A 264 11.92 -27.89 -0.88
N GLY A 265 10.75 -28.52 -0.85
CA GLY A 265 9.49 -27.91 -1.27
C GLY A 265 8.80 -27.25 -0.09
N TYR A 266 8.41 -25.98 -0.19
CA TYR A 266 7.75 -25.23 0.90
C TYR A 266 6.24 -25.13 0.73
N ASP A 267 5.73 -25.16 -0.50
CA ASP A 267 4.29 -25.10 -0.76
C ASP A 267 3.90 -25.88 -2.02
N VAL A 268 2.62 -26.23 -2.13
CA VAL A 268 2.07 -27.07 -3.19
C VAL A 268 0.71 -26.55 -3.67
N ALA A 269 0.51 -26.54 -4.99
CA ALA A 269 -0.73 -26.16 -5.63
C ALA A 269 -1.17 -27.19 -6.69
N LEU A 270 -2.46 -27.20 -7.00
CA LEU A 270 -3.05 -28.07 -8.03
C LEU A 270 -3.44 -27.25 -9.25
N GLN A 271 -3.05 -27.69 -10.45
CA GLN A 271 -3.53 -27.10 -11.70
C GLN A 271 -5.00 -27.51 -11.93
N PRO A 272 -5.99 -26.58 -11.95
CA PRO A 272 -7.41 -26.93 -12.01
C PRO A 272 -7.84 -27.60 -13.33
N SER A 273 -7.03 -27.48 -14.37
CA SER A 273 -7.26 -28.01 -15.73
C SER A 273 -7.16 -29.54 -15.83
N ASP A 274 -6.21 -30.12 -15.11
CA ASP A 274 -5.71 -31.49 -15.33
C ASP A 274 -5.25 -32.18 -14.03
N ASN A 275 -5.41 -31.52 -12.87
CA ASN A 275 -5.05 -32.03 -11.54
C ASN A 275 -3.57 -32.44 -11.40
N LYS A 276 -2.69 -31.79 -12.17
CA LYS A 276 -1.24 -31.84 -11.92
C LYS A 276 -0.89 -31.14 -10.62
N ILE A 277 0.09 -31.67 -9.91
CA ILE A 277 0.59 -31.15 -8.64
C ILE A 277 1.85 -30.34 -8.95
N VAL A 278 1.89 -29.09 -8.50
CA VAL A 278 3.07 -28.21 -8.61
C VAL A 278 3.58 -27.93 -7.21
N VAL A 279 4.81 -28.32 -6.92
CA VAL A 279 5.50 -27.99 -5.66
C VAL A 279 6.52 -26.90 -5.96
N ALA A 280 6.58 -25.87 -5.12
CA ALA A 280 7.58 -24.80 -5.17
C ALA A 280 8.47 -24.81 -3.93
N GLY A 281 9.69 -24.30 -4.06
CA GLY A 281 10.69 -24.41 -3.02
C GLY A 281 12.05 -23.81 -3.39
N ARG A 282 13.12 -24.44 -2.89
CA ARG A 282 14.51 -24.13 -3.26
C ARG A 282 15.27 -25.35 -3.77
N SER A 283 16.30 -25.12 -4.58
CA SER A 283 17.28 -26.14 -4.95
C SER A 283 18.72 -25.63 -4.86
N GLY A 284 19.70 -26.54 -4.95
CA GLY A 284 21.11 -26.17 -5.02
C GLY A 284 21.72 -25.74 -3.67
N TYR A 285 21.02 -25.95 -2.54
CA TYR A 285 21.49 -25.47 -1.25
C TYR A 285 22.76 -26.19 -0.80
N ASN A 286 23.81 -25.40 -0.53
CA ASN A 286 25.11 -25.89 -0.06
C ASN A 286 25.62 -25.07 1.13
N TYR A 287 26.11 -25.75 2.16
CA TYR A 287 26.90 -25.11 3.21
C TYR A 287 28.39 -25.19 2.86
N PRO A 288 29.19 -24.10 2.96
CA PRO A 288 28.87 -22.83 3.61
C PRO A 288 28.53 -21.66 2.65
N SER A 289 28.31 -21.89 1.35
CA SER A 289 27.98 -20.77 0.44
C SER A 289 26.60 -20.19 0.70
N ASN A 290 25.64 -21.03 1.11
CA ASN A 290 24.22 -20.72 1.30
C ASN A 290 23.50 -20.25 0.03
N GLU A 291 24.12 -20.44 -1.14
CA GLU A 291 23.50 -20.27 -2.45
C GLU A 291 22.32 -21.24 -2.59
N SER A 292 21.19 -20.78 -3.13
CA SER A 292 20.08 -21.62 -3.59
C SER A 292 19.25 -20.87 -4.63
N ASP A 293 18.63 -21.60 -5.56
CA ASP A 293 17.73 -21.05 -6.58
C ASP A 293 16.26 -21.30 -6.20
N PHE A 294 15.32 -20.47 -6.69
CA PHE A 294 13.91 -20.86 -6.76
C PHE A 294 13.79 -22.19 -7.51
N ALA A 295 13.01 -23.12 -7.00
CA ALA A 295 12.82 -24.44 -7.60
C ALA A 295 11.33 -24.80 -7.68
N LEU A 296 10.91 -25.36 -8.81
CA LEU A 296 9.59 -25.96 -8.97
C LEU A 296 9.73 -27.41 -9.47
N ALA A 297 8.86 -28.29 -9.01
CA ALA A 297 8.67 -29.62 -9.57
C ALA A 297 7.18 -29.83 -9.90
N ARG A 298 6.89 -30.38 -11.08
CA ARG A 298 5.52 -30.72 -11.49
C ARG A 298 5.35 -32.22 -11.66
N TYR A 299 4.27 -32.73 -11.07
CA TYR A 299 3.90 -34.14 -11.06
C TYR A 299 2.54 -34.35 -11.71
N ASN A 300 2.39 -35.49 -12.38
CA ASN A 300 1.11 -36.01 -12.83
C ASN A 300 0.26 -36.49 -11.64
N ALA A 301 -1.02 -36.76 -11.88
CA ALA A 301 -1.96 -37.24 -10.86
C ALA A 301 -1.66 -38.66 -10.32
N ASP A 302 -0.61 -39.33 -10.79
CA ASP A 302 -0.06 -40.60 -10.26
C ASP A 302 1.27 -40.44 -9.50
N GLY A 303 1.78 -39.21 -9.38
CA GLY A 303 3.05 -38.89 -8.73
C GLY A 303 4.29 -39.04 -9.63
N SER A 304 4.14 -39.47 -10.88
CA SER A 304 5.24 -39.40 -11.84
C SER A 304 5.58 -37.93 -12.18
N LEU A 305 6.86 -37.60 -12.37
CA LEU A 305 7.28 -36.28 -12.86
C LEU A 305 6.70 -36.02 -14.26
N ASP A 306 6.19 -34.81 -14.47
CA ASP A 306 5.64 -34.39 -15.74
C ASP A 306 6.74 -33.86 -16.66
N THR A 307 7.32 -34.75 -17.48
CA THR A 307 8.38 -34.42 -18.45
C THR A 307 7.94 -33.49 -19.58
N THR A 308 6.70 -32.97 -19.59
CA THR A 308 6.33 -31.82 -20.45
C THR A 308 6.72 -30.47 -19.84
N PHE A 309 7.08 -30.43 -18.54
CA PHE A 309 7.57 -29.27 -17.81
C PHE A 309 9.12 -29.29 -17.83
N ASP A 310 9.74 -28.30 -18.47
CA ASP A 310 11.19 -28.15 -18.74
C ASP A 310 11.91 -29.41 -19.31
N GLY A 311 11.14 -30.35 -19.87
CA GLY A 311 11.63 -31.61 -20.42
C GLY A 311 11.90 -32.73 -19.40
N ASP A 312 11.99 -32.45 -18.09
CA ASP A 312 12.26 -33.46 -17.05
C ASP A 312 11.35 -33.42 -15.81
N GLY A 313 10.47 -32.43 -15.72
CA GLY A 313 9.55 -32.22 -14.60
C GLY A 313 10.00 -31.15 -13.59
N ARG A 314 11.21 -30.59 -13.71
CA ARG A 314 11.80 -29.64 -12.75
C ARG A 314 12.23 -28.35 -13.44
N VAL A 315 11.99 -27.22 -12.78
CA VAL A 315 12.48 -25.88 -13.18
C VAL A 315 13.35 -25.34 -12.04
N THR A 316 14.48 -24.74 -12.37
CA THR A 316 15.22 -23.86 -11.44
C THR A 316 15.26 -22.43 -11.98
N THR A 317 15.30 -21.44 -11.09
CA THR A 317 15.18 -20.02 -11.46
C THR A 317 16.09 -19.17 -10.56
N PRO A 318 17.31 -18.84 -11.03
CA PRO A 318 18.19 -17.91 -10.31
C PRO A 318 17.67 -16.48 -10.40
N PHE A 319 17.73 -15.74 -9.30
CA PHE A 319 17.65 -14.28 -9.25
C PHE A 319 19.07 -13.71 -9.07
N ALA A 320 19.31 -12.89 -8.05
CA ALA A 320 20.57 -12.17 -7.84
C ALA A 320 21.27 -12.53 -6.51
N GLY A 321 20.73 -13.46 -5.73
CA GLY A 321 21.21 -13.78 -4.38
C GLY A 321 21.05 -15.26 -4.03
N ALA A 322 20.74 -15.51 -2.76
CA ALA A 322 20.20 -16.80 -2.33
C ALA A 322 18.68 -16.70 -2.29
N ASP A 323 18.02 -17.62 -2.98
CA ASP A 323 16.63 -17.49 -3.37
C ASP A 323 15.80 -18.69 -2.87
N ARG A 324 14.55 -18.44 -2.48
CA ARG A 324 13.62 -19.42 -1.92
C ARG A 324 12.20 -19.07 -2.36
N ALA A 325 11.50 -19.95 -3.08
CA ALA A 325 10.06 -19.83 -3.27
C ALA A 325 9.37 -20.45 -2.06
N ASN A 326 8.63 -19.65 -1.29
CA ASN A 326 7.99 -20.08 -0.04
C ASN A 326 6.50 -20.42 -0.25
N GLY A 327 5.81 -19.72 -1.17
CA GLY A 327 4.42 -19.99 -1.55
C GLY A 327 4.21 -20.17 -3.06
N VAL A 328 3.17 -20.92 -3.47
CA VAL A 328 2.75 -21.13 -4.87
C VAL A 328 1.23 -21.13 -5.05
N ARG A 329 0.73 -20.41 -6.05
CA ARG A 329 -0.69 -20.37 -6.42
C ARG A 329 -0.88 -20.43 -7.94
N ILE A 330 -2.02 -20.97 -8.38
CA ILE A 330 -2.38 -21.06 -9.81
C ILE A 330 -3.42 -19.98 -10.15
N GLN A 331 -3.10 -19.12 -11.12
CA GLN A 331 -4.02 -18.09 -11.61
C GLN A 331 -5.17 -18.71 -12.44
N PRO A 332 -6.32 -18.01 -12.61
CA PRO A 332 -7.48 -18.55 -13.34
C PRO A 332 -7.24 -18.91 -14.81
N ASP A 333 -6.16 -18.42 -15.43
CA ASP A 333 -5.69 -18.78 -16.77
C ASP A 333 -4.72 -19.98 -16.79
N GLY A 334 -4.45 -20.56 -15.62
CA GLY A 334 -3.56 -21.69 -15.38
C GLY A 334 -2.11 -21.30 -15.04
N LYS A 335 -1.70 -20.03 -15.13
CA LYS A 335 -0.32 -19.61 -14.84
C LYS A 335 0.08 -19.95 -13.41
N ILE A 336 1.31 -20.42 -13.23
CA ILE A 336 1.87 -20.73 -11.91
C ILE A 336 2.58 -19.47 -11.42
N VAL A 337 2.19 -18.93 -10.27
CA VAL A 337 2.88 -17.80 -9.60
C VAL A 337 3.48 -18.30 -8.30
N THR A 338 4.75 -18.00 -8.07
CA THR A 338 5.42 -18.21 -6.78
C THR A 338 5.76 -16.88 -6.13
N ALA A 339 5.81 -16.88 -4.79
CA ALA A 339 6.37 -15.79 -4.00
C ALA A 339 7.36 -16.33 -2.97
N GLY A 340 8.29 -15.48 -2.55
CA GLY A 340 9.36 -15.85 -1.65
C GLY A 340 10.34 -14.70 -1.41
N ASN A 341 11.62 -15.04 -1.26
CA ASN A 341 12.69 -14.09 -1.04
C ASN A 341 13.88 -14.31 -2.00
N SER A 342 14.53 -13.22 -2.39
CA SER A 342 15.82 -13.21 -3.11
C SER A 342 16.69 -12.10 -2.55
N GLY A 343 17.89 -12.41 -2.05
CA GLY A 343 18.86 -11.37 -1.66
C GLY A 343 18.42 -10.39 -0.55
N PHE A 344 17.40 -10.75 0.23
CA PHE A 344 16.64 -9.91 1.18
C PHE A 344 15.61 -8.92 0.59
N ASP A 345 15.15 -9.15 -0.65
CA ASP A 345 13.92 -8.57 -1.20
C ASP A 345 12.78 -9.60 -1.21
N PHE A 346 11.52 -9.12 -1.22
CA PHE A 346 10.39 -9.92 -1.74
C PHE A 346 10.68 -10.33 -3.19
N ALA A 347 10.49 -11.60 -3.55
CA ALA A 347 10.72 -12.10 -4.90
C ALA A 347 9.51 -12.91 -5.40
N LEU A 348 9.05 -12.62 -6.61
CA LEU A 348 7.98 -13.34 -7.29
C LEU A 348 8.45 -13.82 -8.67
N ALA A 349 7.98 -14.98 -9.10
CA ALA A 349 8.16 -15.48 -10.47
C ALA A 349 6.83 -16.01 -11.04
N ARG A 350 6.66 -15.94 -12.36
CA ARG A 350 5.52 -16.53 -13.07
C ARG A 350 5.94 -17.43 -14.21
N TYR A 351 5.30 -18.60 -14.30
CA TYR A 351 5.63 -19.67 -15.24
C TYR A 351 4.44 -20.07 -16.11
N ASN A 352 4.74 -20.49 -17.34
CA ASN A 352 3.77 -20.93 -18.33
C ASN A 352 3.27 -22.36 -18.04
N PRO A 353 1.95 -22.61 -18.01
CA PRO A 353 1.39 -23.91 -17.65
C PRO A 353 1.58 -24.99 -18.70
N ALA A 354 2.04 -24.67 -19.91
CA ALA A 354 2.39 -25.68 -20.90
C ALA A 354 3.70 -26.37 -20.49
N ASP A 355 4.78 -25.60 -20.38
CA ASP A 355 6.17 -26.07 -20.45
C ASP A 355 7.06 -25.64 -19.28
N GLY A 356 6.57 -24.82 -18.33
CA GLY A 356 7.37 -24.33 -17.21
C GLY A 356 8.33 -23.20 -17.54
N SER A 357 8.34 -22.71 -18.78
CA SER A 357 9.11 -21.51 -19.14
C SER A 357 8.62 -20.26 -18.39
N LEU A 358 9.51 -19.32 -18.11
CA LEU A 358 9.16 -18.02 -17.52
C LEU A 358 8.22 -17.22 -18.42
N ASP A 359 7.26 -16.52 -17.81
CA ASP A 359 6.28 -15.71 -18.51
C ASP A 359 6.73 -14.25 -18.67
N GLY A 360 7.42 -13.94 -19.77
CA GLY A 360 7.85 -12.57 -20.10
C GLY A 360 6.73 -11.52 -20.27
N SER A 361 5.45 -11.86 -20.06
CA SER A 361 4.38 -10.86 -19.85
C SER A 361 4.23 -10.37 -18.40
N PHE A 362 4.97 -10.99 -17.46
CA PHE A 362 5.08 -10.61 -16.06
C PHE A 362 6.38 -9.81 -15.86
N ASP A 363 6.24 -8.51 -15.61
CA ASP A 363 7.28 -7.45 -15.51
C ASP A 363 8.33 -7.34 -16.65
N GLY A 364 8.25 -8.21 -17.66
CA GLY A 364 9.05 -8.19 -18.89
C GLY A 364 9.99 -9.40 -19.08
N ASP A 365 10.34 -10.11 -18.00
CA ASP A 365 11.21 -11.29 -18.03
C ASP A 365 10.66 -12.53 -17.28
N GLY A 366 9.51 -12.38 -16.59
CA GLY A 366 8.91 -13.42 -15.77
C GLY A 366 9.16 -13.30 -14.26
N LYS A 367 9.91 -12.30 -13.81
CA LYS A 367 10.34 -12.11 -12.41
C LYS A 367 10.01 -10.71 -11.89
N VAL A 368 9.89 -10.60 -10.57
CA VAL A 368 9.77 -9.33 -9.84
C VAL A 368 10.61 -9.44 -8.55
N THR A 369 11.36 -8.39 -8.22
CA THR A 369 11.86 -8.17 -6.84
C THR A 369 11.25 -6.91 -6.23
N THR A 370 11.17 -6.82 -4.91
CA THR A 370 10.50 -5.71 -4.21
C THR A 370 11.11 -5.41 -2.84
N ASP A 371 12.04 -4.45 -2.84
CA ASP A 371 12.56 -3.71 -1.68
C ASP A 371 11.47 -2.86 -1.00
N PHE A 372 11.33 -2.85 0.33
CA PHE A 372 10.44 -1.93 1.07
C PHE A 372 11.12 -0.64 1.57
N GLY A 373 12.26 -0.29 0.97
CA GLY A 373 12.97 0.99 1.08
C GLY A 373 14.27 0.94 1.89
N THR A 374 14.78 -0.24 2.22
CA THR A 374 15.95 -0.45 3.08
C THR A 374 16.60 -1.80 2.78
N ASN A 375 17.94 -1.85 2.67
CA ASN A 375 18.74 -3.08 2.53
C ASN A 375 18.72 -3.93 3.83
N THR A 376 17.56 -4.49 4.16
CA THR A 376 17.23 -5.19 5.40
C THR A 376 16.49 -6.48 5.09
N LEU A 377 16.14 -7.27 6.11
CA LEU A 377 15.40 -8.52 5.95
C LEU A 377 13.96 -8.24 5.47
N ASP A 378 13.77 -8.14 4.16
CA ASP A 378 12.47 -8.23 3.50
C ASP A 378 12.36 -9.61 2.81
N GLY A 379 11.17 -10.21 2.81
CA GLY A 379 10.92 -11.45 2.10
C GLY A 379 9.51 -11.98 2.29
N ALA A 380 8.87 -12.46 1.21
CA ALA A 380 7.55 -13.06 1.30
C ALA A 380 7.62 -14.48 1.85
N ALA A 381 6.67 -14.84 2.71
CA ALA A 381 6.43 -16.21 3.16
C ALA A 381 5.35 -16.89 2.31
N ASP A 382 4.30 -16.14 1.90
CA ASP A 382 3.16 -16.69 1.17
C ASP A 382 2.52 -15.65 0.22
N LEU A 383 1.67 -16.12 -0.70
CA LEU A 383 0.84 -15.31 -1.58
C LEU A 383 -0.61 -15.83 -1.72
N ALA A 384 -1.52 -14.88 -1.96
CA ALA A 384 -2.90 -15.12 -2.32
C ALA A 384 -3.27 -14.43 -3.64
N LEU A 385 -4.27 -14.96 -4.35
CA LEU A 385 -4.71 -14.46 -5.65
C LEU A 385 -6.13 -13.87 -5.56
N GLN A 386 -6.28 -12.59 -5.88
CA GLN A 386 -7.58 -11.92 -5.89
C GLN A 386 -8.40 -12.33 -7.13
N PRO A 387 -9.75 -12.33 -7.07
CA PRO A 387 -10.60 -12.71 -8.21
C PRO A 387 -10.48 -11.84 -9.46
N ASP A 388 -9.89 -10.64 -9.36
CA ASP A 388 -9.57 -9.75 -10.49
C ASP A 388 -8.19 -10.00 -11.11
N GLY A 389 -7.46 -11.01 -10.62
CA GLY A 389 -6.13 -11.40 -11.09
C GLY A 389 -4.97 -10.71 -10.38
N LYS A 390 -5.21 -9.80 -9.42
CA LYS A 390 -4.13 -9.26 -8.57
C LYS A 390 -3.51 -10.35 -7.69
N ILE A 391 -2.23 -10.15 -7.36
CA ILE A 391 -1.47 -11.01 -6.46
C ILE A 391 -1.19 -10.22 -5.19
N VAL A 392 -1.39 -10.84 -4.03
CA VAL A 392 -1.01 -10.29 -2.72
C VAL A 392 0.06 -11.21 -2.16
N ALA A 393 1.23 -10.67 -1.82
CA ALA A 393 2.28 -11.39 -1.11
C ALA A 393 2.43 -10.81 0.30
N ALA A 394 2.64 -11.67 1.29
CA ALA A 394 2.87 -11.28 2.69
C ALA A 394 4.13 -11.94 3.25
N GLY A 395 4.77 -11.29 4.21
CA GLY A 395 6.02 -11.75 4.81
C GLY A 395 6.56 -10.77 5.84
N ILE A 396 7.88 -10.77 6.04
CA ILE A 396 8.57 -9.82 6.92
C ILE A 396 9.08 -8.61 6.12
N SER A 397 9.03 -7.41 6.71
CA SER A 397 9.90 -6.29 6.32
C SER A 397 10.22 -5.43 7.54
N LEU A 398 11.50 -5.16 7.79
CA LEU A 398 11.98 -4.42 8.99
C LEU A 398 11.54 -4.98 10.36
N ALA A 399 11.09 -6.24 10.43
CA ALA A 399 10.41 -6.84 11.59
C ALA A 399 8.98 -6.31 11.87
N ASP A 400 8.36 -5.72 10.85
CA ASP A 400 6.91 -5.54 10.73
C ASP A 400 6.33 -6.64 9.81
N PHE A 401 5.00 -6.85 9.85
CA PHE A 401 4.29 -7.53 8.75
C PHE A 401 4.43 -6.71 7.46
N GLY A 402 5.16 -7.22 6.48
CA GLY A 402 5.27 -6.65 5.13
C GLY A 402 4.19 -7.24 4.21
N VAL A 403 3.43 -6.40 3.52
CA VAL A 403 2.44 -6.84 2.51
C VAL A 403 2.58 -6.02 1.24
N ALA A 404 2.74 -6.71 0.11
CA ALA A 404 2.81 -6.13 -1.22
C ALA A 404 1.62 -6.61 -2.08
N ARG A 405 1.04 -5.71 -2.87
CA ARG A 405 -0.01 -6.03 -3.85
C ARG A 405 0.44 -5.67 -5.26
N TYR A 406 0.29 -6.62 -6.16
CA TYR A 406 0.70 -6.56 -7.56
C TYR A 406 -0.49 -6.71 -8.49
N ASN A 407 -0.43 -6.04 -9.63
CA ASN A 407 -1.35 -6.24 -10.74
C ASN A 407 -1.10 -7.60 -11.41
N ALA A 408 -2.04 -8.05 -12.25
CA ALA A 408 -1.96 -9.31 -12.99
C ALA A 408 -0.81 -9.40 -14.02
N ASN A 409 0.03 -8.35 -14.15
CA ASN A 409 1.24 -8.29 -14.97
C ASN A 409 2.54 -8.16 -14.15
N GLY A 410 2.50 -8.29 -12.82
CA GLY A 410 3.68 -8.21 -11.94
C GLY A 410 4.01 -6.80 -11.43
N SER A 411 3.54 -5.73 -12.09
CA SER A 411 3.76 -4.36 -11.61
C SER A 411 2.98 -4.07 -10.32
N LEU A 412 3.58 -3.34 -9.37
CA LEU A 412 2.95 -2.95 -8.10
C LEU A 412 1.63 -2.17 -8.30
N ASP A 413 0.62 -2.48 -7.47
CA ASP A 413 -0.67 -1.80 -7.49
C ASP A 413 -0.62 -0.48 -6.70
N SER A 414 -0.40 0.63 -7.40
CA SER A 414 -0.41 1.97 -6.80
C SER A 414 -1.76 2.39 -6.18
N GLY A 415 -2.83 1.61 -6.35
CA GLY A 415 -4.10 1.74 -5.64
C GLY A 415 -4.17 0.96 -4.31
N PHE A 416 -3.07 0.40 -3.83
CA PHE A 416 -2.94 -0.27 -2.53
C PHE A 416 -1.91 0.45 -1.64
N ALA A 417 -2.36 0.93 -0.48
CA ALA A 417 -1.56 1.65 0.52
C ALA A 417 -0.62 2.69 -0.11
N THR A 418 0.68 2.69 0.24
CA THR A 418 1.66 3.59 -0.38
C THR A 418 2.42 2.86 -1.49
N GLY A 419 1.95 3.01 -2.74
CA GLY A 419 2.66 2.52 -3.92
C GLY A 419 2.70 0.99 -4.06
N GLY A 420 1.64 0.31 -3.63
CA GLY A 420 1.53 -1.16 -3.67
C GLY A 420 2.06 -1.87 -2.43
N LYS A 421 2.44 -1.14 -1.38
CA LYS A 421 3.12 -1.69 -0.19
C LYS A 421 2.55 -1.11 1.10
N VAL A 422 2.47 -1.96 2.13
CA VAL A 422 2.22 -1.58 3.52
C VAL A 422 3.14 -2.37 4.44
N ARG A 423 3.62 -1.73 5.52
CA ARG A 423 4.18 -2.40 6.69
C ARG A 423 3.21 -2.25 7.86
N THR A 424 3.16 -3.24 8.74
CA THR A 424 2.34 -3.20 9.95
C THR A 424 3.12 -3.80 11.12
N ASP A 425 3.73 -2.92 11.92
CA ASP A 425 3.92 -3.11 13.36
C ASP A 425 2.54 -3.51 13.91
N VAL A 426 2.38 -4.75 14.36
CA VAL A 426 1.14 -5.34 14.91
C VAL A 426 1.07 -5.04 16.40
N SER A 427 2.16 -5.29 17.14
CA SER A 427 2.31 -4.98 18.56
C SER A 427 3.50 -4.06 18.79
N PHE A 428 3.22 -2.83 19.21
CA PHE A 428 4.16 -1.70 19.18
C PHE A 428 5.59 -2.01 19.65
N GLY A 429 6.51 -2.15 18.69
CA GLY A 429 7.94 -2.30 18.91
C GLY A 429 8.44 -3.73 19.22
N TYR A 430 7.64 -4.75 18.90
CA TYR A 430 8.07 -6.16 18.93
C TYR A 430 8.70 -6.60 17.58
N PHE A 431 8.97 -7.89 17.42
CA PHE A 431 9.43 -8.49 16.16
C PHE A 431 8.29 -9.31 15.56
N ASP A 432 7.73 -8.83 14.46
CA ASP A 432 6.56 -9.40 13.81
C ASP A 432 6.96 -10.02 12.45
N THR A 433 6.56 -11.27 12.20
CA THR A 433 6.76 -11.97 10.93
C THR A 433 5.45 -12.55 10.45
N ALA A 434 4.97 -12.11 9.27
CA ALA A 434 3.85 -12.78 8.61
C ALA A 434 4.33 -14.05 7.91
N ASN A 435 3.58 -15.14 8.07
CA ASN A 435 3.89 -16.44 7.47
C ASN A 435 2.86 -16.89 6.42
N ALA A 436 1.57 -16.53 6.58
CA ALA A 436 0.50 -16.91 5.64
C ALA A 436 -0.45 -15.75 5.32
N VAL A 437 -1.03 -15.78 4.11
CA VAL A 437 -2.00 -14.80 3.62
C VAL A 437 -3.17 -15.47 2.90
N ALA A 438 -4.39 -15.06 3.24
CA ALA A 438 -5.61 -15.59 2.66
C ALA A 438 -6.62 -14.47 2.37
N LEU A 439 -7.64 -14.78 1.55
CA LEU A 439 -8.70 -13.84 1.20
C LEU A 439 -10.05 -14.31 1.75
N GLN A 440 -10.75 -13.42 2.44
CA GLN A 440 -12.16 -13.64 2.78
C GLN A 440 -13.06 -13.46 1.55
N SER A 441 -14.31 -13.93 1.63
CA SER A 441 -15.26 -13.94 0.51
C SER A 441 -15.76 -12.55 0.07
N ASP A 442 -15.53 -11.51 0.88
CA ASP A 442 -15.69 -10.10 0.49
C ASP A 442 -14.43 -9.52 -0.20
N GLY A 443 -13.40 -10.35 -0.36
CA GLY A 443 -12.12 -10.05 -0.98
C GLY A 443 -11.04 -9.55 -0.02
N LYS A 444 -11.35 -9.29 1.26
CA LYS A 444 -10.39 -8.72 2.22
C LYS A 444 -9.19 -9.63 2.45
N ILE A 445 -8.03 -9.00 2.60
CA ILE A 445 -6.75 -9.67 2.84
C ILE A 445 -6.60 -9.89 4.34
N VAL A 446 -6.48 -11.15 4.75
CA VAL A 446 -6.10 -11.55 6.11
C VAL A 446 -4.67 -12.09 6.07
N VAL A 447 -3.84 -11.68 7.03
CA VAL A 447 -2.43 -12.08 7.15
C VAL A 447 -2.18 -12.58 8.57
N SER A 448 -1.49 -13.71 8.72
CA SER A 448 -1.20 -14.35 10.00
C SER A 448 0.29 -14.64 10.20
N GLY A 449 0.76 -14.61 11.44
CA GLY A 449 2.17 -14.77 11.80
C GLY A 449 2.42 -14.83 13.31
N ASN A 450 3.60 -14.41 13.75
CA ASN A 450 3.88 -14.07 15.15
C ASN A 450 3.85 -12.53 15.34
N THR A 451 3.60 -12.07 16.56
CA THR A 451 3.85 -10.69 16.98
C THR A 451 4.50 -10.67 18.35
N GLY A 452 5.82 -10.44 18.36
CA GLY A 452 6.61 -10.71 19.56
C GLY A 452 6.52 -12.17 19.96
N ASP A 453 6.01 -12.42 21.16
CA ASP A 453 5.82 -13.75 21.74
C ASP A 453 4.41 -14.35 21.46
N ASP A 454 3.44 -13.54 20.99
CA ASP A 454 2.05 -13.96 20.71
C ASP A 454 1.83 -14.29 19.22
N ARG A 455 0.70 -14.93 18.84
CA ARG A 455 0.29 -14.99 17.41
C ARG A 455 -0.28 -13.67 16.94
N GLY A 456 0.17 -13.20 15.77
CA GLY A 456 -0.35 -12.00 15.11
C GLY A 456 -1.34 -12.34 13.99
N LEU A 457 -2.48 -11.65 13.92
CA LEU A 457 -3.45 -11.74 12.84
C LEU A 457 -3.94 -10.33 12.45
N VAL A 458 -3.91 -10.00 11.16
CA VAL A 458 -4.19 -8.65 10.65
C VAL A 458 -5.15 -8.72 9.46
N ARG A 459 -6.09 -7.78 9.36
CA ARG A 459 -6.96 -7.62 8.18
C ARG A 459 -6.87 -6.25 7.52
N TYR A 460 -6.68 -6.25 6.21
CA TYR A 460 -6.60 -5.06 5.36
C TYR A 460 -7.84 -4.88 4.48
N GLN A 461 -8.22 -3.62 4.25
CA GLN A 461 -9.24 -3.26 3.27
C GLN A 461 -8.77 -3.56 1.84
N VAL A 462 -9.71 -3.89 0.94
CA VAL A 462 -9.42 -4.09 -0.49
C VAL A 462 -10.30 -3.26 -1.43
N THR A 463 -11.51 -2.90 -0.99
CA THR A 463 -12.41 -2.00 -1.70
C THR A 463 -12.21 -0.56 -1.24
N THR A 464 -12.32 0.41 -2.15
CA THR A 464 -12.71 1.76 -1.75
C THR A 464 -14.07 1.69 -1.05
N PRO A 465 -14.22 2.13 0.21
CA PRO A 465 -15.48 2.02 0.92
C PRO A 465 -16.62 2.78 0.23
N PRO A 466 -17.89 2.34 0.37
CA PRO A 466 -19.02 3.16 -0.05
C PRO A 466 -19.02 4.47 0.76
N PRO A 467 -19.19 5.65 0.13
CA PRO A 467 -19.13 6.92 0.84
C PRO A 467 -20.08 6.96 2.05
N PRO A 468 -19.61 7.30 3.26
CA PRO A 468 -20.45 7.30 4.45
C PRO A 468 -21.49 8.44 4.39
N PRO A 469 -22.56 8.40 5.21
CA PRO A 469 -23.71 9.29 5.06
C PRO A 469 -23.39 10.79 5.27
N GLY A 470 -23.11 11.49 4.17
CA GLY A 470 -22.72 12.89 4.19
C GLY A 470 -22.50 13.48 2.80
N VAL A 471 -21.95 14.69 2.77
CA VAL A 471 -21.28 15.27 1.59
C VAL A 471 -19.89 14.62 1.52
N ASP A 472 -19.42 14.33 0.31
CA ASP A 472 -18.11 13.74 0.05
C ASP A 472 -17.55 14.43 -1.20
N LEU A 473 -16.49 15.24 -1.04
CA LEU A 473 -15.88 16.07 -2.09
C LEU A 473 -14.47 15.58 -2.46
N ALA A 474 -14.35 14.96 -3.63
CA ALA A 474 -13.06 14.56 -4.18
C ALA A 474 -12.44 15.65 -5.07
N VAL A 475 -11.12 15.82 -4.95
CA VAL A 475 -10.31 16.72 -5.79
C VAL A 475 -9.32 15.89 -6.62
N THR A 476 -9.28 16.14 -7.93
CA THR A 476 -8.18 15.66 -8.80
C THR A 476 -7.53 16.85 -9.48
N LYS A 477 -6.20 16.85 -9.63
CA LYS A 477 -5.43 17.96 -10.21
C LYS A 477 -4.42 17.45 -11.22
N THR A 478 -4.35 18.10 -12.39
CA THR A 478 -3.42 17.76 -13.49
C THR A 478 -2.69 19.00 -13.97
N GLY A 479 -1.43 18.86 -14.40
CA GLY A 479 -0.64 19.92 -15.02
C GLY A 479 0.41 19.33 -15.97
N PRO A 480 1.24 20.17 -16.62
CA PRO A 480 2.35 19.69 -17.43
C PRO A 480 3.47 19.10 -16.54
N ALA A 481 4.15 18.07 -17.03
CA ALA A 481 5.28 17.47 -16.30
C ALA A 481 6.49 18.44 -16.23
N SER A 482 6.65 19.29 -17.23
CA SER A 482 7.68 20.33 -17.28
C SER A 482 7.20 21.59 -18.00
N VAL A 483 7.85 22.71 -17.73
CA VAL A 483 7.57 24.02 -18.33
C VAL A 483 8.89 24.81 -18.45
N SER A 484 9.05 25.64 -19.47
CA SER A 484 10.24 26.51 -19.62
C SER A 484 9.97 27.90 -19.05
N ILE A 485 11.02 28.61 -18.63
CA ILE A 485 10.93 30.06 -18.38
C ILE A 485 10.49 30.76 -19.69
N GLY A 486 9.46 31.61 -19.59
CA GLY A 486 8.77 32.21 -20.75
C GLY A 486 7.57 31.43 -21.28
N ASP A 487 7.32 30.21 -20.80
CA ASP A 487 6.10 29.44 -21.12
C ASP A 487 5.14 29.45 -19.90
N GLN A 488 3.83 29.53 -20.13
CA GLN A 488 2.83 29.46 -19.05
C GLN A 488 2.38 28.02 -18.76
N ALA A 489 2.46 27.59 -17.49
CA ALA A 489 1.94 26.31 -17.02
C ALA A 489 0.44 26.40 -16.74
N THR A 490 -0.36 25.52 -17.38
CA THR A 490 -1.78 25.34 -17.03
C THR A 490 -1.95 24.16 -16.07
N TYR A 491 -2.57 24.42 -14.92
CA TYR A 491 -3.13 23.37 -14.05
C TYR A 491 -4.65 23.32 -14.19
N THR A 492 -5.22 22.12 -14.16
CA THR A 492 -6.68 21.91 -14.13
C THR A 492 -7.04 21.12 -12.89
N VAL A 493 -7.87 21.72 -12.03
CA VAL A 493 -8.51 21.05 -10.89
C VAL A 493 -9.91 20.61 -11.32
N THR A 494 -10.29 19.39 -10.96
CA THR A 494 -11.69 18.93 -10.97
C THR A 494 -12.13 18.71 -9.52
N VAL A 495 -13.23 19.33 -9.13
CA VAL A 495 -13.94 19.10 -7.87
C VAL A 495 -15.19 18.28 -8.18
N THR A 496 -15.37 17.15 -7.51
CA THR A 496 -16.54 16.26 -7.66
C THR A 496 -17.20 16.05 -6.31
N ASN A 497 -18.53 16.10 -6.26
CA ASN A 497 -19.28 15.57 -5.12
C ASN A 497 -19.56 14.09 -5.38
N THR A 498 -18.74 13.21 -4.80
CA THR A 498 -18.83 11.75 -4.93
C THR A 498 -19.91 11.12 -4.04
N SER A 499 -20.54 11.91 -3.16
CA SER A 499 -21.78 11.51 -2.48
C SER A 499 -22.87 11.12 -3.49
N THR A 500 -23.56 10.01 -3.22
CA THR A 500 -24.71 9.53 -4.01
C THR A 500 -26.06 10.06 -3.51
N THR A 501 -26.09 10.69 -2.32
CA THR A 501 -27.33 11.10 -1.64
C THR A 501 -27.39 12.57 -1.25
N THR A 502 -26.26 13.24 -1.05
CA THR A 502 -26.22 14.55 -0.37
C THR A 502 -25.65 15.66 -1.25
N THR A 503 -26.38 16.77 -1.38
CA THR A 503 -25.91 17.98 -2.08
C THR A 503 -24.90 18.75 -1.22
N ALA A 504 -23.73 19.04 -1.78
CA ALA A 504 -22.72 19.92 -1.19
C ALA A 504 -23.07 21.40 -1.43
N THR A 505 -23.10 22.22 -0.37
CA THR A 505 -23.41 23.66 -0.45
C THR A 505 -22.33 24.52 0.18
N GLY A 506 -22.13 25.73 -0.35
CA GLY A 506 -21.01 26.59 0.05
C GLY A 506 -19.66 25.97 -0.32
N VAL A 507 -19.60 25.27 -1.45
CA VAL A 507 -18.38 24.61 -1.92
C VAL A 507 -17.32 25.67 -2.19
N SER A 508 -16.15 25.53 -1.55
CA SER A 508 -15.04 26.49 -1.63
C SER A 508 -13.72 25.75 -1.86
N LEU A 509 -13.01 26.15 -2.92
CA LEU A 509 -11.69 25.63 -3.28
C LEU A 509 -10.63 26.68 -2.93
N ALA A 510 -9.65 26.31 -2.12
CA ALA A 510 -8.41 27.06 -1.97
C ALA A 510 -7.32 26.41 -2.83
N ASP A 511 -6.51 27.22 -3.50
CA ASP A 511 -5.35 26.74 -4.27
C ASP A 511 -4.09 27.53 -3.89
N THR A 512 -2.94 26.89 -3.95
CA THR A 512 -1.65 27.45 -3.52
C THR A 512 -0.51 26.97 -4.40
N LEU A 513 0.07 27.91 -5.13
CA LEU A 513 1.27 27.74 -5.92
C LEU A 513 2.50 27.97 -5.05
N THR A 514 3.37 26.97 -4.99
CA THR A 514 4.68 27.01 -4.30
C THR A 514 5.79 26.80 -5.32
N GLY A 515 6.90 27.53 -5.19
CA GLY A 515 8.06 27.41 -6.08
C GLY A 515 8.37 28.72 -6.83
N PRO A 516 9.24 28.66 -7.86
CA PRO A 516 9.77 29.85 -8.54
C PRO A 516 8.81 30.36 -9.64
N GLY A 517 7.62 30.83 -9.26
CA GLY A 517 6.64 31.33 -10.22
C GLY A 517 5.55 32.22 -9.64
N THR A 518 4.58 32.59 -10.47
CA THR A 518 3.46 33.48 -10.12
C THR A 518 2.16 33.00 -10.77
N LEU A 519 1.07 33.01 -10.00
CA LEU A 519 -0.25 32.60 -10.44
C LEU A 519 -0.95 33.77 -11.16
N LEU A 520 -1.20 33.62 -12.47
CA LEU A 520 -1.71 34.68 -13.35
C LEU A 520 -3.23 34.74 -13.41
N SER A 521 -3.90 33.57 -13.40
CA SER A 521 -5.36 33.50 -13.49
C SER A 521 -5.94 32.26 -12.83
N ALA A 522 -7.20 32.37 -12.43
CA ALA A 522 -8.02 31.29 -11.87
C ALA A 522 -9.42 31.38 -12.51
N THR A 523 -9.70 30.50 -13.47
CA THR A 523 -10.93 30.48 -14.27
C THR A 523 -11.82 29.30 -13.84
N PRO A 524 -12.89 29.52 -13.06
CA PRO A 524 -13.78 28.46 -12.61
C PRO A 524 -14.86 28.12 -13.65
N GLY A 525 -15.23 26.85 -13.76
CA GLY A 525 -16.37 26.40 -14.57
C GLY A 525 -17.74 26.80 -13.97
N GLN A 526 -17.79 27.07 -12.67
CA GLN A 526 -18.96 27.67 -12.00
C GLN A 526 -18.51 28.52 -10.80
N GLY A 527 -19.25 29.60 -10.52
CA GLY A 527 -18.93 30.51 -9.40
C GLY A 527 -17.83 31.52 -9.75
N THR A 528 -17.04 31.94 -8.75
CA THR A 528 -16.06 33.03 -8.88
C THR A 528 -14.78 32.79 -8.08
N CYS A 529 -13.62 33.15 -8.62
CA CYS A 529 -12.33 33.11 -7.92
C CYS A 529 -11.81 34.51 -7.57
N THR A 530 -11.13 34.62 -6.43
CA THR A 530 -10.19 35.71 -6.10
C THR A 530 -8.76 35.18 -6.14
N LEU A 531 -7.80 36.05 -6.47
CA LEU A 531 -6.43 35.68 -6.79
C LEU A 531 -5.41 36.57 -6.06
N THR A 532 -4.26 35.97 -5.72
CA THR A 532 -2.99 36.62 -5.39
C THR A 532 -1.86 35.95 -6.18
N ALA A 533 -0.64 36.49 -6.12
CA ALA A 533 0.51 35.96 -6.84
C ALA A 533 0.87 34.49 -6.54
N THR A 534 0.42 33.92 -5.42
CA THR A 534 0.70 32.52 -5.02
C THR A 534 -0.52 31.74 -4.51
N THR A 535 -1.69 32.36 -4.38
CA THR A 535 -2.90 31.68 -3.89
C THR A 535 -4.15 32.11 -4.64
N ALA A 536 -5.10 31.20 -4.75
CA ALA A 536 -6.45 31.48 -5.25
C ALA A 536 -7.50 30.96 -4.26
N THR A 537 -8.69 31.56 -4.29
CA THR A 537 -9.85 31.08 -3.52
C THR A 537 -11.10 31.22 -4.36
N CYS A 538 -11.75 30.10 -4.64
CA CYS A 538 -12.88 30.00 -5.55
C CYS A 538 -14.15 29.56 -4.81
N ALA A 539 -15.14 30.44 -4.78
CA ALA A 539 -16.48 30.13 -4.30
C ALA A 539 -17.24 29.40 -5.42
N LEU A 540 -17.25 28.06 -5.37
CA LEU A 540 -17.86 27.17 -6.37
C LEU A 540 -19.35 26.91 -6.11
N GLY A 541 -19.91 27.38 -5.00
CA GLY A 541 -21.35 27.44 -4.78
C GLY A 541 -21.97 26.12 -4.32
N THR A 542 -22.46 25.29 -5.24
CA THR A 542 -23.23 24.07 -4.91
C THR A 542 -22.98 22.96 -5.93
N LEU A 543 -22.85 21.72 -5.45
CA LEU A 543 -22.73 20.51 -6.26
C LEU A 543 -23.74 19.46 -5.80
N ALA A 544 -24.63 19.05 -6.70
CA ALA A 544 -25.55 17.93 -6.49
C ALA A 544 -24.77 16.59 -6.35
N PRO A 545 -25.41 15.51 -5.84
CA PRO A 545 -24.82 14.17 -5.84
C PRO A 545 -24.29 13.76 -7.23
N GLY A 546 -23.06 13.25 -7.30
CA GLY A 546 -22.36 12.89 -8.54
C GLY A 546 -21.98 14.05 -9.46
N ALA A 547 -22.24 15.32 -9.10
CA ALA A 547 -21.91 16.47 -9.93
C ALA A 547 -20.44 16.90 -9.77
N ARG A 548 -19.87 17.47 -10.83
CA ARG A 548 -18.49 17.99 -10.85
C ARG A 548 -18.37 19.34 -11.54
N THR A 549 -17.38 20.12 -11.13
CA THR A 549 -16.93 21.36 -11.78
C THR A 549 -15.41 21.36 -11.91
N THR A 550 -14.86 22.16 -12.82
CA THR A 550 -13.43 22.40 -12.94
C THR A 550 -13.04 23.81 -12.52
N VAL A 551 -11.76 24.01 -12.23
CA VAL A 551 -11.10 25.32 -12.20
C VAL A 551 -9.78 25.19 -12.96
N ARG A 552 -9.55 26.08 -13.94
CA ARG A 552 -8.28 26.18 -14.67
C ARG A 552 -7.44 27.29 -14.06
N PHE A 553 -6.23 26.94 -13.67
CA PHE A 553 -5.23 27.86 -13.14
C PHE A 553 -4.10 28.01 -14.15
N THR A 554 -3.59 29.21 -14.32
CA THR A 554 -2.41 29.48 -15.16
C THR A 554 -1.34 30.13 -14.31
N ALA A 555 -0.15 29.54 -14.30
CA ALA A 555 1.01 29.99 -13.54
C ALA A 555 2.21 30.19 -14.47
N GLU A 556 3.09 31.13 -14.13
CA GLU A 556 4.27 31.47 -14.92
C GLU A 556 5.55 31.27 -14.10
N PRO A 557 6.50 30.46 -14.60
CA PRO A 557 7.79 30.25 -13.96
C PRO A 557 8.77 31.40 -14.23
N ARG A 558 9.62 31.70 -13.24
CA ARG A 558 10.63 32.78 -13.30
C ARG A 558 12.07 32.34 -13.00
N ALA A 559 12.26 31.12 -12.49
CA ALA A 559 13.58 30.52 -12.29
C ALA A 559 13.47 28.98 -12.32
N THR A 560 14.58 28.29 -12.60
CA THR A 560 14.62 26.82 -12.61
C THR A 560 14.35 26.24 -11.22
N GLY A 561 13.73 25.05 -11.19
CA GLY A 561 13.30 24.41 -9.95
C GLY A 561 12.01 23.60 -10.16
N THR A 562 11.14 23.58 -9.15
CA THR A 562 9.85 22.88 -9.20
C THR A 562 8.72 23.83 -8.83
N LEU A 563 7.73 23.98 -9.71
CA LEU A 563 6.42 24.50 -9.34
C LEU A 563 5.61 23.37 -8.72
N SER A 564 4.92 23.64 -7.62
CA SER A 564 4.03 22.72 -6.92
C SER A 564 2.74 23.44 -6.61
N ASP A 565 1.68 23.08 -7.32
CA ASP A 565 0.37 23.73 -7.28
C ASP A 565 -0.59 22.82 -6.50
N ARG A 566 -1.10 23.26 -5.35
CA ARG A 566 -1.85 22.44 -4.39
C ARG A 566 -3.26 22.99 -4.13
N ALA A 567 -4.25 22.21 -4.55
CA ALA A 567 -5.66 22.47 -4.36
C ALA A 567 -6.22 21.74 -3.12
N THR A 568 -7.09 22.40 -2.37
CA THR A 568 -7.85 21.84 -1.24
C THR A 568 -9.28 22.36 -1.28
N VAL A 569 -10.28 21.48 -1.22
CA VAL A 569 -11.71 21.84 -1.24
C VAL A 569 -12.36 21.70 0.14
N SER A 570 -13.56 22.28 0.28
CA SER A 570 -14.38 22.29 1.48
C SER A 570 -15.86 22.58 1.14
N ALA A 571 -16.77 22.29 2.06
CA ALA A 571 -18.19 22.66 2.00
C ALA A 571 -18.68 23.24 3.34
N THR A 572 -19.94 23.66 3.39
CA THR A 572 -20.63 24.04 4.64
C THR A 572 -21.03 22.82 5.48
N GLN A 573 -21.19 21.66 4.82
CA GLN A 573 -21.38 20.36 5.47
C GLN A 573 -20.04 19.79 5.93
N THR A 574 -20.05 19.01 7.01
CA THR A 574 -18.91 18.16 7.36
C THR A 574 -18.72 17.10 6.26
N ASP A 575 -17.51 17.06 5.71
CA ASP A 575 -17.03 15.98 4.87
C ASP A 575 -16.37 14.91 5.77
N PRO A 576 -16.79 13.63 5.72
CA PRO A 576 -16.21 12.55 6.50
C PRO A 576 -14.99 11.87 5.83
N ALA A 577 -14.71 12.16 4.55
CA ALA A 577 -13.75 11.44 3.71
C ALA A 577 -12.48 12.27 3.40
N THR A 578 -12.13 13.21 4.29
CA THR A 578 -11.24 14.38 4.05
C THR A 578 -9.86 14.14 3.40
N ALA A 579 -9.37 12.90 3.34
CA ALA A 579 -8.17 12.55 2.57
C ALA A 579 -8.29 12.86 1.07
N ASN A 580 -9.47 12.71 0.47
CA ASN A 580 -9.71 12.96 -0.96
C ASN A 580 -9.90 14.46 -1.32
N ASN A 581 -10.01 15.34 -0.32
CA ASN A 581 -10.33 16.75 -0.50
C ASN A 581 -9.10 17.60 -0.95
N THR A 582 -7.92 17.00 -1.13
CA THR A 582 -6.67 17.68 -1.50
C THR A 582 -5.98 16.99 -2.68
N ALA A 583 -5.46 17.76 -3.64
CA ALA A 583 -4.58 17.25 -4.69
C ALA A 583 -3.46 18.24 -5.05
N THR A 584 -2.27 17.73 -5.33
CA THR A 584 -1.08 18.50 -5.72
C THR A 584 -0.61 18.05 -7.09
N ALA A 585 -0.25 19.00 -7.96
CA ALA A 585 0.43 18.73 -9.23
C ALA A 585 1.77 19.49 -9.25
N ALA A 586 2.83 18.84 -9.71
CA ALA A 586 4.17 19.42 -9.78
C ALA A 586 4.69 19.47 -11.21
N SER A 587 5.45 20.52 -11.54
CA SER A 587 6.06 20.75 -12.86
C SER A 587 7.52 21.14 -12.69
N THR A 588 8.43 20.46 -13.39
CA THR A 588 9.85 20.82 -13.42
C THR A 588 10.06 22.05 -14.32
N VAL A 589 10.61 23.13 -13.76
CA VAL A 589 10.95 24.34 -14.50
C VAL A 589 12.35 24.22 -15.07
N ASN A 590 12.44 24.32 -16.40
CA ASN A 590 13.69 24.35 -17.16
C ASN A 590 13.95 25.75 -17.76
N ASN A 591 15.14 25.96 -18.33
CA ASN A 591 15.46 27.18 -19.09
C ASN A 591 15.84 26.85 -20.55
N ALA A 592 14.94 26.19 -21.29
CA ALA A 592 15.18 25.73 -22.67
C ALA A 592 15.43 26.89 -23.66
N ARG A 593 14.91 28.09 -23.39
CA ARG A 593 15.20 29.30 -24.17
C ARG A 593 16.60 29.87 -23.88
N GLY A 594 17.21 29.52 -22.74
CA GLY A 594 18.53 30.02 -22.34
C GLY A 594 18.53 31.42 -21.74
N CYS A 595 17.39 31.92 -21.25
CA CYS A 595 17.22 33.26 -20.68
C CYS A 595 18.36 33.63 -19.71
N THR A 596 19.10 34.70 -20.00
CA THR A 596 20.12 35.31 -19.13
C THR A 596 19.53 36.42 -18.27
N ILE A 597 18.55 37.15 -18.82
CA ILE A 597 17.79 38.21 -18.15
C ILE A 597 16.31 37.80 -18.14
N ILE A 598 15.69 37.82 -16.97
CA ILE A 598 14.31 37.36 -16.76
C ILE A 598 13.55 38.45 -16.01
N GLY A 599 12.41 38.87 -16.55
CA GLY A 599 11.52 39.86 -15.94
C GLY A 599 10.49 39.24 -14.98
N THR A 600 9.30 39.82 -14.96
CA THR A 600 8.21 39.46 -14.07
C THR A 600 6.88 39.40 -14.80
N SER A 601 5.91 38.79 -14.13
CA SER A 601 4.51 38.70 -14.59
C SER A 601 3.74 40.03 -14.39
N GLY A 602 4.35 41.13 -14.82
CA GLY A 602 3.78 42.48 -14.84
C GLY A 602 4.81 43.51 -15.29
N THR A 603 4.36 44.67 -15.76
CA THR A 603 5.19 45.74 -16.37
C THR A 603 6.58 45.91 -15.77
N ASP A 604 7.57 45.54 -16.57
CA ASP A 604 8.99 45.66 -16.29
C ASP A 604 9.71 46.69 -17.17
N THR A 605 10.95 47.01 -16.81
CA THR A 605 11.87 47.74 -17.67
C THR A 605 13.23 47.06 -17.64
N LEU A 606 13.55 46.32 -18.70
CA LEU A 606 14.73 45.48 -18.81
C LEU A 606 15.78 46.15 -19.70
N THR A 607 17.06 45.92 -19.40
CA THR A 607 18.17 46.40 -20.20
C THR A 607 19.31 45.38 -20.17
N GLY A 608 19.76 44.96 -21.35
CA GLY A 608 20.90 44.06 -21.53
C GLY A 608 22.26 44.77 -21.51
N GLY A 609 23.29 44.06 -21.96
CA GLY A 609 24.69 44.43 -21.75
C GLY A 609 25.47 44.95 -22.97
N PHE A 610 26.64 44.34 -23.16
CA PHE A 610 27.61 44.63 -24.22
C PHE A 610 28.04 43.35 -24.98
N GLY A 611 27.21 42.31 -24.92
CA GLY A 611 27.34 41.09 -25.69
C GLY A 611 26.10 40.21 -25.54
N ASN A 612 25.93 39.30 -26.50
CA ASN A 612 24.75 38.47 -26.76
C ASN A 612 23.98 38.03 -25.50
N ASP A 613 22.88 38.74 -25.20
CA ASP A 613 21.95 38.45 -24.11
C ASP A 613 20.72 37.67 -24.62
N VAL A 614 20.10 36.89 -23.72
CA VAL A 614 18.79 36.27 -23.96
C VAL A 614 17.81 36.81 -22.93
N ILE A 615 16.95 37.72 -23.35
CA ILE A 615 15.99 38.42 -22.49
C ILE A 615 14.63 37.73 -22.59
N CYS A 616 14.02 37.43 -21.45
CA CYS A 616 12.70 36.83 -21.34
C CYS A 616 11.86 37.72 -20.40
N ALA A 617 11.05 38.62 -20.96
CA ALA A 617 10.35 39.65 -20.18
C ALA A 617 9.20 39.05 -19.34
N LEU A 618 8.49 38.08 -19.92
CA LEU A 618 7.37 37.29 -19.37
C LEU A 618 6.00 37.96 -19.62
N SER A 619 4.99 37.74 -18.77
CA SER A 619 3.64 38.32 -18.99
C SER A 619 3.54 39.74 -18.43
N GLY A 620 3.67 40.76 -19.26
CA GLY A 620 3.70 42.16 -18.83
C GLY A 620 3.23 43.15 -19.90
N ASN A 621 3.43 44.44 -19.64
CA ASN A 621 3.44 45.45 -20.70
C ASN A 621 4.80 46.13 -20.53
N ASP A 622 5.80 45.59 -21.19
CA ASP A 622 7.20 45.71 -20.79
C ASP A 622 7.97 46.64 -21.72
N THR A 623 9.11 47.13 -21.22
CA THR A 623 10.04 47.93 -22.01
C THR A 623 11.42 47.29 -21.97
N VAL A 624 11.84 46.72 -23.10
CA VAL A 624 13.13 46.03 -23.23
C VAL A 624 14.07 46.85 -24.10
N ARG A 625 15.34 46.97 -23.69
CA ARG A 625 16.46 47.37 -24.56
C ARG A 625 17.55 46.30 -24.49
N ALA A 626 17.88 45.65 -25.60
CA ALA A 626 18.88 44.58 -25.59
C ALA A 626 20.30 45.17 -25.46
N GLY A 627 20.72 46.04 -26.38
CA GLY A 627 21.81 46.99 -26.18
C GLY A 627 22.91 46.94 -27.23
N TYR A 628 23.94 46.13 -26.99
CA TYR A 628 25.00 45.80 -27.95
C TYR A 628 25.29 44.31 -27.86
N GLY A 629 25.17 43.59 -28.96
CA GLY A 629 25.26 42.14 -29.03
C GLY A 629 24.46 41.64 -30.22
N ASN A 630 24.54 40.34 -30.52
CA ASN A 630 23.50 39.69 -31.31
C ASN A 630 22.55 39.04 -30.30
N ASP A 631 21.54 39.78 -29.90
CA ASP A 631 20.70 39.47 -28.74
C ASP A 631 19.43 38.69 -29.15
N THR A 632 18.77 38.06 -28.18
CA THR A 632 17.48 37.39 -28.39
C THR A 632 16.49 37.84 -27.33
N VAL A 633 15.47 38.58 -27.74
CA VAL A 633 14.39 39.03 -26.86
C VAL A 633 13.15 38.18 -27.11
N HIS A 634 12.67 37.52 -26.06
CA HIS A 634 11.28 37.12 -25.92
C HIS A 634 10.63 38.15 -25.01
N ALA A 635 9.67 38.91 -25.51
CA ALA A 635 8.89 39.84 -24.69
C ALA A 635 7.89 39.00 -23.87
N GLY A 636 6.66 38.84 -24.36
CA GLY A 636 5.77 37.77 -23.92
C GLY A 636 4.29 38.12 -24.11
N PRO A 637 3.41 37.66 -23.19
CA PRO A 637 2.00 38.00 -23.24
C PRO A 637 1.68 39.40 -22.66
N GLY A 638 1.57 40.39 -23.56
CA GLY A 638 0.92 41.67 -23.33
C GLY A 638 1.32 42.74 -24.34
N ASN A 639 1.48 44.00 -23.93
CA ASN A 639 1.73 45.10 -24.87
C ASN A 639 3.15 45.66 -24.69
N ASP A 640 4.10 45.10 -25.44
CA ASP A 640 5.52 45.29 -25.17
C ASP A 640 6.21 46.26 -26.15
N ASN A 641 7.24 46.95 -25.66
CA ASN A 641 8.08 47.85 -26.46
C ASN A 641 9.54 47.39 -26.40
N VAL A 642 10.03 46.81 -27.49
CA VAL A 642 11.37 46.21 -27.59
C VAL A 642 12.27 47.02 -28.53
N ASP A 643 13.45 47.36 -28.00
CA ASP A 643 14.59 47.96 -28.69
C ASP A 643 15.71 46.90 -28.71
N GLY A 644 16.15 46.48 -29.89
CA GLY A 644 17.32 45.60 -30.06
C GLY A 644 18.60 46.38 -29.75
N GLY A 645 19.18 47.00 -30.77
CA GLY A 645 20.13 48.10 -30.59
C GLY A 645 21.27 48.10 -31.59
N PHE A 646 22.25 47.23 -31.38
CA PHE A 646 23.51 47.17 -32.16
C PHE A 646 24.07 45.73 -32.26
N GLY A 647 23.77 45.09 -33.39
CA GLY A 647 24.18 43.73 -33.79
C GLY A 647 23.01 43.05 -34.51
N ASP A 648 23.16 41.81 -34.98
CA ASP A 648 22.06 41.12 -35.68
C ASP A 648 21.16 40.41 -34.66
N ASP A 649 20.03 41.03 -34.32
CA ASP A 649 19.15 40.66 -33.21
C ASP A 649 17.99 39.76 -33.62
N THR A 650 17.43 39.01 -32.65
CA THR A 650 16.17 38.27 -32.79
C THR A 650 15.14 38.76 -31.76
N LEU A 651 14.15 39.52 -32.21
CA LEU A 651 13.09 40.09 -31.38
C LEU A 651 11.79 39.34 -31.63
N ILE A 652 11.24 38.74 -30.58
CA ILE A 652 9.94 38.07 -30.56
C ILE A 652 9.08 38.81 -29.54
N GLY A 653 7.95 39.34 -30.00
CA GLY A 653 6.93 39.93 -29.14
C GLY A 653 6.16 38.83 -28.41
N GLY A 654 4.86 38.76 -28.64
CA GLY A 654 4.01 37.67 -28.25
C GLY A 654 2.53 38.04 -28.39
N PRO A 655 1.65 37.45 -27.57
CA PRO A 655 0.22 37.77 -27.61
C PRO A 655 -0.12 39.14 -27.03
N GLY A 656 -0.45 40.12 -27.89
CA GLY A 656 -0.96 41.43 -27.48
C GLY A 656 -0.78 42.55 -28.52
N ASN A 657 -0.17 43.67 -28.14
CA ASN A 657 -0.02 44.86 -28.99
C ASN A 657 1.41 45.40 -28.90
N ASP A 658 2.28 44.88 -29.75
CA ASP A 658 3.73 45.03 -29.61
C ASP A 658 4.35 46.06 -30.54
N THR A 659 5.48 46.62 -30.11
CA THR A 659 6.34 47.49 -30.91
C THR A 659 7.78 46.99 -30.83
N LEU A 660 8.24 46.30 -31.88
CA LEU A 660 9.61 45.78 -32.00
C LEU A 660 10.43 46.70 -32.91
N THR A 661 11.62 47.12 -32.47
CA THR A 661 12.58 47.89 -33.27
C THR A 661 13.99 47.30 -33.19
N GLY A 662 14.56 46.85 -34.31
CA GLY A 662 15.91 46.25 -34.36
C GLY A 662 17.06 47.28 -34.23
N TYR A 663 16.88 48.45 -34.86
CA TYR A 663 17.83 49.57 -34.95
C TYR A 663 19.01 49.36 -35.92
N TYR A 664 20.05 48.62 -35.55
CA TYR A 664 21.30 48.52 -36.33
C TYR A 664 21.82 47.07 -36.42
N GLY A 665 21.25 46.29 -37.34
CA GLY A 665 21.64 44.88 -37.48
C GLY A 665 21.31 44.25 -38.82
N SER A 666 20.98 42.96 -38.79
CA SER A 666 20.42 42.20 -39.90
C SER A 666 19.25 41.40 -39.34
N ASP A 667 18.25 42.14 -38.86
CA ASP A 667 17.48 41.71 -37.70
C ASP A 667 16.34 40.74 -38.05
N ARG A 668 15.93 39.93 -37.08
CA ARG A 668 14.74 39.08 -37.19
C ARG A 668 13.69 39.51 -36.17
N LEU A 669 12.60 40.09 -36.66
CA LEU A 669 11.45 40.49 -35.86
C LEU A 669 10.29 39.50 -36.08
N ASP A 670 9.59 39.11 -35.03
CA ASP A 670 8.43 38.22 -35.06
C ASP A 670 7.31 38.70 -34.14
N THR A 671 6.14 39.01 -34.71
CA THR A 671 4.93 39.48 -34.01
C THR A 671 3.71 38.58 -34.26
N VAL A 672 3.91 37.32 -34.65
CA VAL A 672 2.78 36.44 -35.00
C VAL A 672 2.06 35.92 -33.75
N ASP A 673 0.85 36.43 -33.49
CA ASP A 673 -0.04 35.99 -32.40
C ASP A 673 -1.44 35.55 -32.86
N GLY A 674 -1.80 35.81 -34.12
CA GLY A 674 -3.10 35.50 -34.72
C GLY A 674 -4.17 36.61 -34.63
N VAL A 675 -3.81 37.80 -34.15
CA VAL A 675 -4.62 39.02 -34.24
C VAL A 675 -4.24 39.76 -35.56
N SER A 676 -4.64 41.01 -35.77
CA SER A 676 -4.49 41.71 -37.06
C SER A 676 -4.50 43.23 -36.86
N GLY A 677 -3.37 43.89 -37.15
CA GLY A 677 -3.23 45.35 -37.07
C GLY A 677 -3.00 45.87 -35.65
N ASN A 678 -2.61 45.00 -34.73
CA ASN A 678 -2.22 45.32 -33.36
C ASN A 678 -0.77 45.81 -33.26
N ASP A 679 0.12 45.28 -34.11
CA ASP A 679 1.57 45.36 -33.87
C ASP A 679 2.32 46.26 -34.85
N THR A 680 3.56 46.60 -34.46
CA THR A 680 4.53 47.32 -35.28
C THR A 680 5.90 46.64 -35.23
N ALA A 681 6.38 46.17 -36.39
CA ALA A 681 7.70 45.59 -36.56
C ALA A 681 8.57 46.49 -37.45
N ASN A 682 9.62 47.08 -36.88
CA ASN A 682 10.49 48.05 -37.52
C ASN A 682 11.95 47.57 -37.51
N GLY A 683 12.46 47.03 -38.62
CA GLY A 683 13.86 46.58 -38.70
C GLY A 683 14.86 47.68 -38.34
N GLY A 684 14.71 48.87 -38.95
CA GLY A 684 15.56 50.03 -38.71
C GLY A 684 16.51 50.30 -39.87
N PHE A 685 17.80 50.10 -39.66
CA PHE A 685 18.86 50.20 -40.67
C PHE A 685 19.35 48.81 -41.11
N ASN A 686 20.03 48.75 -42.25
CA ASN A 686 20.65 47.57 -42.86
C ASN A 686 19.69 46.58 -43.55
N THR A 687 19.47 45.34 -43.09
CA THR A 687 18.78 44.29 -43.90
C THR A 687 18.09 43.24 -43.04
N ASP A 688 16.78 43.45 -42.86
CA ASP A 688 16.02 42.81 -41.79
C ASP A 688 14.96 41.84 -42.34
N THR A 689 14.37 41.05 -41.44
CA THR A 689 13.30 40.09 -41.72
C THR A 689 12.21 40.22 -40.67
N CYS A 690 11.03 40.70 -41.08
CA CYS A 690 9.85 40.79 -40.22
C CYS A 690 8.85 39.69 -40.57
N THR A 691 8.48 38.88 -39.58
CA THR A 691 7.37 37.92 -39.63
C THR A 691 6.24 38.52 -38.80
N THR A 692 5.10 38.81 -39.43
CA THR A 692 3.95 39.48 -38.78
C THR A 692 2.66 38.88 -39.32
N ASP A 693 1.55 39.14 -38.64
CA ASP A 693 0.23 38.75 -39.11
C ASP A 693 -0.32 39.72 -40.19
N PRO A 694 -1.38 39.34 -40.92
CA PRO A 694 -1.95 40.16 -41.99
C PRO A 694 -2.65 41.42 -41.43
N GLY A 695 -1.97 42.56 -41.50
CA GLY A 695 -2.52 43.86 -41.11
C GLY A 695 -1.56 44.73 -40.32
N ASP A 696 -0.49 44.13 -39.77
CA ASP A 696 0.45 44.79 -38.88
C ASP A 696 1.35 45.80 -39.59
N THR A 697 1.89 46.74 -38.81
CA THR A 697 2.70 47.84 -39.33
C THR A 697 4.16 47.41 -39.51
N ARG A 698 4.50 46.98 -40.73
CA ARG A 698 5.88 46.66 -41.12
C ARG A 698 6.66 47.88 -41.62
N ILE A 699 7.82 48.14 -41.03
CA ILE A 699 8.73 49.25 -41.35
C ILE A 699 10.16 48.71 -41.57
N SER A 700 10.88 49.24 -42.57
CA SER A 700 12.22 48.81 -43.04
C SER A 700 12.39 47.35 -43.50
N CYS A 701 11.52 46.41 -43.10
CA CYS A 701 11.55 45.01 -43.52
C CYS A 701 10.91 44.76 -44.91
N PRO A 702 11.59 44.07 -45.85
CA PRO A 702 11.14 43.78 -47.22
C PRO A 702 10.05 42.70 -47.35
#